data_AF-E8PRN2-F1
#
_entry.id   AF-E8PRN2-F1
#
_cell.length_a   1.000
_cell.length_b   1.000
_cell.length_c   1.000
_cell.angle_alpha   90.00
_cell.angle_beta   90.00
_cell.angle_gamma   90.00
#
_symmetry.space_group_name_H-M   'P 1'
#
loop_
_entity.id
_entity.type
_entity.pdbx_description
1 polymer ?
#
loop_
_entity_poly.entity_id
_entity_poly.type
_entity_poly.pdbx_seq_one_letter_code
_entity_poly.pdbx_strand_id
1 'polypeptide(L)'
;MARRALLSEAWWQQATIIPDDEREIAKHYTLDRSDLDLIMRQNKTSNRLGLACVLATLRYPGRPLADGEVLPAGVLRFLARQIGVDQHEIDRYFERPQTRREHLALLFDRMKMRPFVPSDVRALTGWLTPAAQTLRQADVLADMVVEELRRRRILLPARPALEAIIHVAIRRGIRIAHRALAGGISEGQKLDLDKLLDPREGTSVTILAWARTPALSPAAVNLDRIAERIRFLRSLNLPTTLMDRIPAKVFDEFAAEGTRISAQHLRDLNTERRHAVLAATVLHLSRHLTDCAIDMFKKLMGILTRRANNQAAARVTRSVREVQKPLKDVSKVCHAIIEAREKGEDMAKALDRVIQWPAFTTSVQAVDTLIAPDVIDGKIEMLQRYPTIRKLAPQFLSTLVFRGHAVAANLLRALSVVAGLYRTGKRTIPDKAPISFAPKGWMPLILQDGKIDRRAYELCLFSELKRRLDAGDVWVEGAKRFQSFESFLIPTPTFELMREEGPLPIAVDTDVETYLRQQRQLLNDGLADLSRLAAAGELDDVELTGAGFSVTPHKAMFPDIAKSLKLKVESRLPAIRITDLLLEVDDRTEFSNAFTHLRSGRTADNKLALLTAILADGINLGLTRMADVSPGITMRQLAWAHDWHIREEGYTAAHAILVNAQRQLPLASLWGDGTTSSSDGQYFPAGGHAKAIGDLNARYGPNPGAKFYRFTSDQYGAFYIIAMNANASEAIYVLDGLLYHGSDLAIETHYVDTGGVSDMSFALCHLVGFQIVPRLRGLKDRKLYLFPGDTPPENLASLVGEPINVERIKANWNDILRLVTTIRSGQVRPSTLLAKLSAFPRQNGLALALRDLGRINRSIFLPQWWQNPEMRRNATAGLNKSESQNTLARALFFNRLGELRDRTFESQFYRASGLNLLINAIVYWNTLYLEPAFAELNREGIATPPDLVKHITPLGWQHISLTGDYIWTSTESLDLRPLRRETSILAA
;
A
#
# COMPACT_ATOMS: atom_id res chain seq x y z
N MET A 1 20.27 8.60 36.10
CA MET A 1 19.53 7.86 35.06
C MET A 1 20.48 7.60 33.91
N ALA A 2 20.84 6.34 33.65
CA ALA A 2 21.60 5.98 32.45
C ALA A 2 20.80 6.45 31.21
N ARG A 3 21.42 7.28 30.36
CA ARG A 3 20.79 7.67 29.09
C ARG A 3 20.76 6.41 28.23
N ARG A 4 19.55 5.89 27.95
CA ARG A 4 19.33 4.76 27.04
C ARG A 4 19.86 5.17 25.66
N ALA A 5 20.68 4.32 25.05
CA ALA A 5 21.31 4.59 23.76
C ALA A 5 20.25 4.81 22.67
N LEU A 6 20.52 5.76 21.77
CA LEU A 6 19.62 6.09 20.65
C LEU A 6 19.93 5.29 19.39
N LEU A 7 21.19 4.93 19.21
CA LEU A 7 21.66 4.12 18.09
C LEU A 7 21.76 2.67 18.55
N SER A 8 21.49 1.70 17.70
CA SER A 8 21.70 0.28 18.04
C SER A 8 23.21 -0.04 18.11
N GLU A 9 23.55 -1.14 18.77
CA GLU A 9 24.94 -1.62 18.76
C GLU A 9 25.36 -2.07 17.37
N ALA A 10 24.46 -2.74 16.63
CA ALA A 10 24.67 -3.14 15.25
C ALA A 10 24.97 -1.94 14.33
N TRP A 11 24.19 -0.86 14.41
CA TRP A 11 24.45 0.35 13.63
C TRP A 11 25.81 0.96 13.99
N TRP A 12 26.13 1.05 15.29
CA TRP A 12 27.40 1.61 15.74
C TRP A 12 28.58 0.78 15.23
N GLN A 13 28.48 -0.55 15.29
CA GLN A 13 29.47 -1.45 14.73
C GLN A 13 29.59 -1.23 13.22
N GLN A 14 28.50 -1.23 12.46
CA GLN A 14 28.52 -0.98 11.01
C GLN A 14 29.18 0.36 10.64
N ALA A 15 28.91 1.42 11.41
CA ALA A 15 29.50 2.75 11.17
C ALA A 15 30.98 2.85 11.55
N THR A 16 31.51 1.90 12.35
CA THR A 16 32.87 1.96 12.92
C THR A 16 33.75 0.75 12.60
N ILE A 17 33.19 -0.26 11.94
CA ILE A 17 33.88 -1.49 11.52
C ILE A 17 34.75 -1.21 10.30
N ILE A 18 35.86 -1.93 10.24
CA ILE A 18 36.78 -1.93 9.11
C ILE A 18 36.27 -2.98 8.11
N PRO A 19 36.13 -2.66 6.81
CA PRO A 19 35.64 -3.60 5.82
C PRO A 19 36.56 -4.82 5.70
N ASP A 20 35.95 -5.98 5.54
CA ASP A 20 36.59 -7.28 5.34
C ASP A 20 36.39 -7.83 3.92
N ASP A 21 35.36 -7.36 3.22
CA ASP A 21 35.10 -7.64 1.80
C ASP A 21 36.12 -6.97 0.86
N GLU A 22 36.61 -7.71 -0.14
CA GLU A 22 37.67 -7.28 -1.04
C GLU A 22 37.28 -6.03 -1.86
N ARG A 23 36.02 -5.88 -2.27
CA ARG A 23 35.57 -4.74 -3.07
C ARG A 23 35.52 -3.47 -2.23
N GLU A 24 35.00 -3.54 -1.01
CA GLU A 24 34.95 -2.40 -0.10
C GLU A 24 36.36 -2.00 0.39
N ILE A 25 37.25 -2.98 0.63
CA ILE A 25 38.67 -2.73 0.90
C ILE A 25 39.31 -1.96 -0.25
N ALA A 26 39.14 -2.41 -1.49
CA ALA A 26 39.72 -1.75 -2.65
C ALA A 26 39.17 -0.32 -2.82
N LYS A 27 37.85 -0.15 -2.67
CA LYS A 27 37.17 1.15 -2.79
C LYS A 27 37.67 2.18 -1.78
N HIS A 28 37.92 1.78 -0.53
CA HIS A 28 38.27 2.71 0.55
C HIS A 28 39.78 2.83 0.81
N TYR A 29 40.57 1.79 0.53
CA TYR A 29 41.98 1.68 0.95
C TYR A 29 42.99 1.59 -0.19
N THR A 30 42.57 1.86 -1.42
CA THR A 30 43.53 2.08 -2.52
C THR A 30 44.33 3.36 -2.25
N LEU A 31 45.65 3.24 -2.31
CA LEU A 31 46.61 4.32 -2.09
C LEU A 31 46.94 5.00 -3.41
N ASP A 32 46.76 6.32 -3.46
CA ASP A 32 47.18 7.11 -4.61
C ASP A 32 48.68 7.40 -4.58
N ARG A 33 49.19 8.04 -5.64
CA ARG A 33 50.62 8.37 -5.74
C ARG A 33 51.10 9.27 -4.59
N SER A 34 50.28 10.21 -4.14
CA SER A 34 50.62 11.10 -3.03
C SER A 34 50.71 10.34 -1.70
N ASP A 35 49.84 9.35 -1.49
CA ASP A 35 49.88 8.49 -0.32
C ASP A 35 51.14 7.64 -0.30
N LEU A 36 51.46 7.02 -1.43
CA LEU A 36 52.66 6.19 -1.58
C LEU A 36 53.91 7.03 -1.34
N ASP A 37 54.00 8.23 -1.91
CA ASP A 37 55.14 9.13 -1.69
C ASP A 37 55.30 9.51 -0.21
N LEU A 38 54.20 9.67 0.53
CA LEU A 38 54.22 9.94 1.97
C LEU A 38 54.66 8.72 2.78
N ILE A 39 54.13 7.54 2.44
CA ILE A 39 54.41 6.29 3.14
C ILE A 39 55.86 5.87 2.92
N MET A 40 56.38 5.97 1.70
CA MET A 40 57.75 5.54 1.36
C MET A 40 58.86 6.38 2.02
N ARG A 41 58.54 7.58 2.51
CA ARG A 41 59.46 8.41 3.31
C ARG A 41 59.76 7.83 4.70
N GLN A 42 58.99 6.84 5.16
CA GLN A 42 59.27 6.19 6.44
C GLN A 42 60.45 5.21 6.30
N ASN A 43 61.40 5.28 7.23
CA ASN A 43 62.63 4.49 7.17
C ASN A 43 62.43 2.99 7.48
N LYS A 44 61.48 2.66 8.37
CA LYS A 44 61.19 1.27 8.77
C LYS A 44 59.99 0.73 8.01
N THR A 45 60.05 -0.54 7.60
CA THR A 45 58.94 -1.31 7.01
C THR A 45 57.70 -1.29 7.89
N SER A 46 57.87 -1.47 9.21
CA SER A 46 56.79 -1.38 10.20
C SER A 46 56.13 0.01 10.25
N ASN A 47 56.91 1.08 10.09
CA ASN A 47 56.38 2.44 10.03
C ASN A 47 55.66 2.73 8.72
N ARG A 48 56.10 2.14 7.59
CA ARG A 48 55.40 2.26 6.30
C ARG A 48 54.01 1.63 6.38
N LEU A 49 53.95 0.39 6.85
CA LEU A 49 52.68 -0.34 6.99
C LEU A 49 51.78 0.30 8.06
N GLY A 50 52.34 0.69 9.21
CA GLY A 50 51.60 1.39 10.25
C GLY A 50 51.02 2.72 9.80
N LEU A 51 51.79 3.56 9.08
CA LEU A 51 51.27 4.81 8.52
C LEU A 51 50.15 4.58 7.50
N ALA A 52 50.27 3.53 6.66
CA ALA A 52 49.21 3.12 5.74
C ALA A 52 47.93 2.70 6.47
N CYS A 53 48.06 1.96 7.59
CA CYS A 53 46.93 1.56 8.43
C CYS A 53 46.25 2.76 9.12
N VAL A 54 47.04 3.71 9.63
CA VAL A 54 46.50 4.96 10.21
C VAL A 54 45.79 5.78 9.13
N LEU A 55 46.37 5.90 7.94
CA LEU A 55 45.72 6.58 6.81
C LEU A 55 44.41 5.90 6.42
N ALA A 56 44.38 4.57 6.33
CA ALA A 56 43.20 3.79 6.00
C ALA A 56 42.05 4.04 6.99
N THR A 57 42.30 3.90 8.29
CA THR A 57 41.27 4.11 9.35
C THR A 57 40.74 5.55 9.40
N LEU A 58 41.59 6.54 9.10
CA LEU A 58 41.19 7.94 8.98
C LEU A 58 40.35 8.23 7.73
N ARG A 59 40.58 7.51 6.62
CA ARG A 59 39.73 7.60 5.41
C ARG A 59 38.38 6.94 5.63
N TYR A 60 38.41 5.71 6.13
CA TYR A 60 37.22 4.94 6.44
C TYR A 60 37.53 3.98 7.61
N PRO A 61 36.76 3.99 8.71
CA PRO A 61 35.46 4.66 8.86
C PRO A 61 35.50 6.16 9.21
N GLY A 62 36.69 6.75 9.41
CA GLY A 62 36.84 8.17 9.77
C GLY A 62 37.20 8.42 11.24
N ARG A 63 37.89 7.46 11.87
CA ARG A 63 38.33 7.51 13.27
C ARG A 63 39.83 7.17 13.37
N PRO A 64 40.54 7.63 14.40
CA PRO A 64 41.93 7.23 14.59
C PRO A 64 42.04 5.73 14.90
N LEU A 65 43.12 5.11 14.42
CA LEU A 65 43.55 3.77 14.83
C LEU A 65 43.81 3.74 16.33
N ALA A 66 43.16 2.83 17.05
CA ALA A 66 43.33 2.68 18.49
C ALA A 66 44.66 2.02 18.85
N ASP A 67 45.03 2.10 20.13
CA ASP A 67 46.27 1.49 20.62
C ASP A 67 46.18 -0.04 20.55
N GLY A 68 47.15 -0.69 19.91
CA GLY A 68 47.16 -2.14 19.72
C GLY A 68 46.00 -2.68 18.86
N GLU A 69 45.28 -1.83 18.14
CA GLU A 69 44.20 -2.26 17.25
C GLU A 69 44.78 -2.92 15.99
N VAL A 70 44.47 -4.20 15.79
CA VAL A 70 44.91 -4.96 14.62
C VAL A 70 43.80 -4.96 13.57
N LEU A 71 44.13 -4.51 12.35
CA LEU A 71 43.19 -4.50 11.23
C LEU A 71 42.96 -5.93 10.71
N PRO A 72 41.81 -6.21 10.05
CA PRO A 72 41.56 -7.51 9.42
C PRO A 72 42.70 -7.91 8.48
N ALA A 73 43.03 -9.21 8.44
CA ALA A 73 44.15 -9.72 7.66
C ALA A 73 44.05 -9.41 6.16
N GLY A 74 42.82 -9.34 5.61
CA GLY A 74 42.58 -8.92 4.23
C GLY A 74 43.06 -7.49 3.95
N VAL A 75 42.74 -6.56 4.86
CA VAL A 75 43.17 -5.15 4.77
C VAL A 75 44.68 -5.02 4.88
N LEU A 76 45.28 -5.70 5.87
CA LEU A 76 46.74 -5.68 6.06
C LEU A 76 47.46 -6.18 4.81
N ARG A 77 47.00 -7.30 4.24
CA ARG A 77 47.56 -7.87 3.01
C ARG A 77 47.40 -6.94 1.81
N PHE A 78 46.23 -6.30 1.69
CA PHE A 78 45.95 -5.35 0.61
C PHE A 78 46.85 -4.11 0.70
N LEU A 79 46.99 -3.50 1.88
CA LEU A 79 47.88 -2.37 2.11
C LEU A 79 49.35 -2.75 1.92
N ALA A 80 49.78 -3.88 2.49
CA ALA A 80 51.15 -4.37 2.41
C ALA A 80 51.59 -4.63 0.96
N ARG A 81 50.69 -5.19 0.14
CA ARG A 81 50.94 -5.44 -1.29
C ARG A 81 51.13 -4.14 -2.09
N GLN A 82 50.38 -3.08 -1.78
CA GLN A 82 50.51 -1.78 -2.45
C GLN A 82 51.86 -1.09 -2.16
N ILE A 83 52.46 -1.37 -1.00
CA ILE A 83 53.72 -0.75 -0.55
C ILE A 83 54.93 -1.71 -0.59
N GLY A 84 54.73 -2.96 -1.01
CA GLY A 84 55.81 -3.96 -1.16
C GLY A 84 56.47 -4.40 0.15
N VAL A 85 55.71 -4.56 1.24
CA VAL A 85 56.21 -5.05 2.55
C VAL A 85 55.48 -6.32 3.01
N ASP A 86 56.02 -7.00 4.02
CA ASP A 86 55.35 -8.12 4.68
C ASP A 86 54.27 -7.61 5.66
N GLN A 87 53.10 -8.26 5.69
CA GLN A 87 51.99 -7.90 6.58
C GLN A 87 52.32 -8.06 8.08
N HIS A 88 53.25 -8.95 8.45
CA HIS A 88 53.65 -9.19 9.84
C HIS A 88 54.53 -8.07 10.42
N GLU A 89 54.99 -7.13 9.58
CA GLU A 89 55.73 -5.96 10.05
C GLU A 89 54.86 -5.02 10.90
N ILE A 90 53.53 -5.18 10.89
CA ILE A 90 52.60 -4.39 11.72
C ILE A 90 52.81 -4.64 13.22
N ASP A 91 53.26 -5.83 13.63
CA ASP A 91 53.44 -6.16 15.05
C ASP A 91 54.48 -5.26 15.71
N ARG A 92 55.55 -4.92 14.97
CA ARG A 92 56.62 -4.03 15.42
C ARG A 92 56.21 -2.55 15.46
N TYR A 93 55.08 -2.19 14.85
CA TYR A 93 54.62 -0.80 14.81
C TYR A 93 54.18 -0.29 16.19
N PHE A 94 53.56 -1.16 17.00
CA PHE A 94 52.99 -0.81 18.30
C PHE A 94 54.01 -0.85 19.46
N GLU A 95 55.25 -1.27 19.22
CA GLU A 95 56.32 -1.31 20.25
C GLU A 95 56.60 0.07 20.88
N ARG A 96 56.42 1.14 20.09
CA ARG A 96 56.65 2.52 20.54
C ARG A 96 55.39 3.38 20.36
N PRO A 97 54.61 3.66 21.42
CA PRO A 97 53.37 4.43 21.32
C PRO A 97 53.51 5.85 20.73
N GLN A 98 54.72 6.46 20.80
CA GLN A 98 54.99 7.77 20.18
C GLN A 98 54.86 7.74 18.66
N THR A 99 55.24 6.63 18.00
CA THR A 99 55.20 6.51 16.53
C THR A 99 53.79 6.70 15.99
N ARG A 100 52.78 6.08 16.62
CA ARG A 100 51.36 6.25 16.26
C ARG A 100 50.91 7.70 16.39
N ARG A 101 51.32 8.38 17.46
CA ARG A 101 50.94 9.79 17.71
C ARG A 101 51.57 10.74 16.68
N GLU A 102 52.82 10.52 16.33
CA GLU A 102 53.52 11.29 15.29
C GLU A 102 52.87 11.09 13.91
N HIS A 103 52.50 9.85 13.58
CA HIS A 103 51.79 9.53 12.33
C HIS A 103 50.39 10.13 12.27
N LEU A 104 49.62 10.09 13.37
CA LEU A 104 48.33 10.77 13.47
C LEU A 104 48.48 12.29 13.29
N ALA A 105 49.47 12.91 13.92
CA ALA A 105 49.73 14.34 13.78
C ALA A 105 50.11 14.73 12.35
N LEU A 106 50.97 13.95 11.71
CA LEU A 106 51.35 14.10 10.30
C LEU A 106 50.14 14.04 9.37
N LEU A 107 49.28 13.03 9.56
CA LEU A 107 48.12 12.82 8.71
C LEU A 107 47.02 13.84 8.95
N PHE A 108 46.82 14.32 10.18
CA PHE A 108 45.91 15.43 10.46
C PHE A 108 46.29 16.69 9.71
N ASP A 109 47.58 17.07 9.70
CA ASP A 109 48.02 18.22 8.92
C ASP A 109 47.90 17.99 7.40
N ARG A 110 48.30 16.82 6.92
CA ARG A 110 48.27 16.49 5.48
C ARG A 110 46.85 16.45 4.91
N MET A 111 45.94 15.77 5.60
CA MET A 111 44.53 15.62 5.19
C MET A 111 43.68 16.83 5.57
N LYS A 112 44.24 17.79 6.33
CA LYS A 112 43.52 18.92 6.94
C LYS A 112 42.32 18.44 7.74
N MET A 113 42.53 17.34 8.47
CA MET A 113 41.54 16.79 9.40
C MET A 113 41.73 17.39 10.78
N ARG A 114 40.64 17.49 11.54
CA ARG A 114 40.68 17.99 12.91
C ARG A 114 39.82 17.14 13.86
N PRO A 115 40.17 17.11 15.16
CA PRO A 115 39.32 16.47 16.15
C PRO A 115 37.96 17.16 16.25
N PHE A 116 36.97 16.37 16.68
CA PHE A 116 35.65 16.85 17.05
C PHE A 116 35.73 17.71 18.32
N VAL A 117 35.14 18.90 18.30
CA VAL A 117 35.14 19.86 19.42
C VAL A 117 33.72 20.26 19.86
N PRO A 118 33.52 20.79 21.08
CA PRO A 118 32.18 21.16 21.56
C PRO A 118 31.41 22.17 20.68
N SER A 119 32.09 23.03 19.92
CA SER A 119 31.43 23.94 18.97
C SER A 119 30.76 23.20 17.80
N ASP A 120 31.27 22.02 17.43
CA ASP A 120 30.71 21.19 16.35
C ASP A 120 29.33 20.65 16.71
N VAL A 121 29.08 20.37 18.00
CA VAL A 121 27.76 19.97 18.48
C VAL A 121 26.72 21.02 18.07
N ARG A 122 26.99 22.30 18.34
CA ARG A 122 26.06 23.39 17.98
C ARG A 122 25.89 23.54 16.48
N ALA A 123 27.00 23.48 15.73
CA ALA A 123 26.98 23.66 14.27
C ALA A 123 26.25 22.50 13.57
N LEU A 124 26.54 21.25 13.94
CA LEU A 124 25.92 20.06 13.36
C LEU A 124 24.47 19.90 13.81
N THR A 125 24.14 20.21 15.08
CA THR A 125 22.73 20.28 15.49
C THR A 125 21.96 21.31 14.66
N GLY A 126 22.51 22.50 14.44
CA GLY A 126 21.89 23.53 13.59
C GLY A 126 21.68 23.06 12.16
N TRP A 127 22.71 22.47 11.56
CA TRP A 127 22.68 21.91 10.20
C TRP A 127 21.70 20.73 10.04
N LEU A 128 21.61 19.85 11.05
CA LEU A 128 20.73 18.68 11.03
C LEU A 128 19.27 19.05 11.32
N THR A 129 19.01 20.20 11.96
CA THR A 129 17.67 20.60 12.43
C THR A 129 16.60 20.58 11.31
N PRO A 130 16.83 21.11 10.10
CA PRO A 130 15.85 21.04 9.00
C PRO A 130 15.47 19.60 8.64
N ALA A 131 16.45 18.71 8.50
CA ALA A 131 16.22 17.29 8.24
C ALA A 131 15.48 16.61 9.41
N ALA A 132 15.87 16.93 10.64
CA ALA A 132 15.28 16.39 11.86
C ALA A 132 13.81 16.83 12.10
N GLN A 133 13.27 17.78 11.32
CA GLN A 133 11.84 18.08 11.36
C GLN A 133 11.02 16.92 10.81
N THR A 134 11.47 16.28 9.73
CA THR A 134 10.75 15.24 8.98
C THR A 134 11.30 13.83 9.21
N LEU A 135 12.63 13.70 9.28
CA LEU A 135 13.35 12.47 9.54
C LEU A 135 13.60 12.36 11.05
N ARG A 136 12.94 11.41 11.71
CA ARG A 136 13.07 11.19 13.17
C ARG A 136 13.70 9.86 13.54
N GLN A 137 14.14 9.10 12.55
CA GLN A 137 14.90 7.87 12.75
C GLN A 137 16.34 8.24 13.13
N ALA A 138 16.81 7.73 14.26
CA ALA A 138 18.13 8.08 14.78
C ALA A 138 19.24 7.64 13.81
N ASP A 139 19.12 6.44 13.23
CA ASP A 139 20.12 5.84 12.34
C ASP A 139 20.30 6.67 11.06
N VAL A 140 19.20 7.04 10.38
CA VAL A 140 19.24 7.88 9.17
C VAL A 140 19.87 9.24 9.47
N LEU A 141 19.50 9.86 10.59
CA LEU A 141 20.09 11.13 10.99
C LEU A 141 21.57 10.98 11.37
N ALA A 142 21.97 9.83 11.91
CA ALA A 142 23.35 9.52 12.23
C ALA A 142 24.18 9.38 10.96
N ASP A 143 23.71 8.64 9.96
CA ASP A 143 24.36 8.51 8.65
C ASP A 143 24.59 9.89 8.02
N MET A 144 23.58 10.77 8.07
CA MET A 144 23.71 12.15 7.60
C MET A 144 24.80 12.93 8.35
N VAL A 145 24.88 12.79 9.68
CA VAL A 145 25.92 13.47 10.46
C VAL A 145 27.30 12.88 10.19
N VAL A 146 27.43 11.56 10.05
CA VAL A 146 28.68 10.88 9.72
C VAL A 146 29.21 11.38 8.37
N GLU A 147 28.34 11.46 7.37
CA GLU A 147 28.73 11.94 6.04
C GLU A 147 29.12 13.43 6.04
N GLU A 148 28.39 14.26 6.79
CA GLU A 148 28.74 15.68 6.92
C GLU A 148 30.03 15.91 7.72
N LEU A 149 30.32 15.08 8.73
CA LEU A 149 31.60 15.09 9.44
C LEU A 149 32.75 14.79 8.48
N ARG A 150 32.60 13.77 7.61
CA ARG A 150 33.58 13.42 6.58
C ARG A 150 33.78 14.57 5.60
N ARG A 151 32.69 15.16 5.08
CA ARG A 151 32.74 16.32 4.18
C ARG A 151 33.48 17.51 4.80
N ARG A 152 33.27 17.75 6.10
CA ARG A 152 33.95 18.82 6.86
C ARG A 152 35.34 18.43 7.37
N ARG A 153 35.80 17.20 7.10
CA ARG A 153 37.08 16.64 7.55
C ARG A 153 37.23 16.64 9.08
N ILE A 154 36.14 16.33 9.79
CA ILE A 154 36.08 16.22 11.25
C ILE A 154 36.05 14.74 11.61
N LEU A 155 36.86 14.34 12.60
CA LEU A 155 36.85 12.95 13.10
C LEU A 155 35.49 12.56 13.66
N LEU A 156 35.11 11.30 13.46
CA LEU A 156 33.91 10.72 14.06
C LEU A 156 33.99 10.82 15.60
N PRO A 157 33.01 11.44 16.28
CA PRO A 157 33.02 11.55 17.73
C PRO A 157 32.64 10.23 18.40
N ALA A 158 32.85 10.14 19.72
CA ALA A 158 32.32 9.03 20.50
C ALA A 158 30.77 8.99 20.43
N ARG A 159 30.21 7.78 20.54
CA ARG A 159 28.76 7.51 20.49
C ARG A 159 27.91 8.50 21.29
N PRO A 160 28.22 8.85 22.56
CA PRO A 160 27.38 9.77 23.33
C PRO A 160 27.27 11.18 22.73
N ALA A 161 28.31 11.65 22.04
CA ALA A 161 28.30 12.97 21.41
C ALA A 161 27.49 12.96 20.10
N LEU A 162 27.60 11.90 19.31
CA LEU A 162 26.75 11.71 18.12
C LEU A 162 25.27 11.61 18.51
N GLU A 163 24.94 10.77 19.48
CA GLU A 163 23.58 10.63 20.00
C GLU A 163 23.05 11.95 20.58
N ALA A 164 23.89 12.75 21.24
CA ALA A 164 23.51 14.07 21.73
C ALA A 164 23.14 15.04 20.59
N ILE A 165 23.91 15.08 19.48
CA ILE A 165 23.61 15.91 18.32
C ILE A 165 22.22 15.55 17.77
N ILE A 166 21.99 14.27 17.53
CA ILE A 166 20.74 13.73 16.96
C ILE A 166 19.57 14.07 17.87
N HIS A 167 19.69 13.76 19.16
CA HIS A 167 18.64 14.01 20.14
C HIS A 167 18.26 15.49 20.25
N VAL A 168 19.26 16.38 20.30
CA VAL A 168 19.00 17.82 20.38
C VAL A 168 18.40 18.34 19.07
N ALA A 169 18.85 17.84 17.91
CA ALA A 169 18.30 18.22 16.61
C ALA A 169 16.82 17.81 16.47
N ILE A 170 16.47 16.57 16.84
CA ILE A 170 15.07 16.10 16.83
C ILE A 170 14.20 16.97 17.74
N ARG A 171 14.63 17.20 19.00
CA ARG A 171 13.87 18.05 19.94
C ARG A 171 13.71 19.48 19.43
N ARG A 172 14.74 20.03 18.79
CA ARG A 172 14.73 21.38 18.22
C ARG A 172 13.80 21.44 17.01
N GLY A 173 13.85 20.46 16.11
CA GLY A 173 12.96 20.35 14.96
C GLY A 173 11.48 20.30 15.36
N ILE A 174 11.14 19.44 16.32
CA ILE A 174 9.77 19.34 16.89
C ILE A 174 9.30 20.68 17.47
N ARG A 175 10.16 21.35 18.25
CA ARG A 175 9.83 22.66 18.84
C ARG A 175 9.59 23.73 17.78
N ILE A 176 10.41 23.77 16.73
CA ILE A 176 10.22 24.71 15.61
C ILE A 176 8.88 24.46 14.93
N ALA A 177 8.51 23.19 14.70
CA ALA A 177 7.23 22.84 14.12
C ALA A 177 6.04 23.28 14.99
N HIS A 178 6.09 23.06 16.32
CA HIS A 178 5.05 23.57 17.24
C HIS A 178 4.93 25.10 17.13
N ARG A 179 6.05 25.82 17.19
CA ARG A 179 6.07 27.27 17.13
C ARG A 179 5.59 27.82 15.79
N ALA A 180 5.99 27.21 14.68
CA ALA A 180 5.58 27.63 13.34
C ALA A 180 4.05 27.55 13.18
N LEU A 181 3.43 26.51 13.71
CA LEU A 181 1.98 26.34 13.63
C LEU A 181 1.25 27.21 14.66
N ALA A 182 1.67 27.19 15.93
CA ALA A 182 1.07 28.01 16.99
C ALA A 182 1.20 29.52 16.75
N GLY A 183 2.30 29.96 16.14
CA GLY A 183 2.54 31.36 15.77
C GLY A 183 1.73 31.83 14.55
N GLY A 184 0.90 30.97 13.96
CA GLY A 184 -0.02 31.35 12.85
C GLY A 184 -1.46 31.55 13.31
N ILE A 185 -1.69 31.41 14.61
CA ILE A 185 -3.00 31.42 15.24
C ILE A 185 -3.12 32.70 16.06
N SER A 186 -4.23 33.41 15.93
CA SER A 186 -4.50 34.61 16.74
C SER A 186 -4.82 34.23 18.19
N GLU A 187 -4.69 35.18 19.14
CA GLU A 187 -5.03 34.91 20.55
C GLU A 187 -6.49 34.50 20.74
N GLY A 188 -7.42 35.09 19.98
CA GLY A 188 -8.83 34.68 20.01
C GLY A 188 -9.04 33.22 19.57
N GLN A 189 -8.36 32.81 18.49
CA GLN A 189 -8.41 31.41 18.02
C GLN A 189 -7.76 30.45 19.02
N LYS A 190 -6.68 30.85 19.71
CA LYS A 190 -6.05 30.03 20.76
C LYS A 190 -7.01 29.76 21.92
N LEU A 191 -7.76 30.78 22.35
CA LEU A 191 -8.80 30.63 23.37
C LEU A 191 -9.92 29.70 22.90
N ASP A 192 -10.36 29.83 21.65
CA ASP A 192 -11.39 28.95 21.09
C ASP A 192 -10.92 27.49 20.94
N LEU A 193 -9.63 27.27 20.65
CA LEU A 193 -9.03 25.94 20.68
C LEU A 193 -9.01 25.34 22.09
N ASP A 194 -8.67 26.13 23.11
CA ASP A 194 -8.65 25.65 24.50
C ASP A 194 -10.06 25.22 24.98
N LYS A 195 -11.12 25.95 24.56
CA LYS A 195 -12.53 25.57 24.84
C LYS A 195 -12.90 24.20 24.31
N LEU A 196 -12.20 23.67 23.29
CA LEU A 196 -12.46 22.32 22.78
C LEU A 196 -12.25 21.24 23.85
N LEU A 197 -11.42 21.52 24.85
CA LEU A 197 -11.13 20.60 25.94
C LEU A 197 -12.25 20.56 26.98
N ASP A 198 -13.16 21.52 26.97
CA ASP A 198 -14.24 21.65 27.96
C ASP A 198 -15.43 20.75 27.64
N PRO A 199 -16.24 20.39 28.65
CA PRO A 199 -17.47 19.65 28.45
C PRO A 199 -18.42 20.40 27.51
N ARG A 200 -19.05 19.68 26.58
CA ARG A 200 -20.12 20.24 25.77
C ARG A 200 -21.36 20.43 26.66
N GLU A 201 -22.05 21.55 26.49
CA GLU A 201 -23.24 21.92 27.26
C GLU A 201 -24.23 20.75 27.40
N GLY A 202 -24.65 20.46 28.64
CA GLY A 202 -25.57 19.36 28.96
C GLY A 202 -24.97 17.94 28.88
N THR A 203 -23.65 17.78 28.70
CA THR A 203 -22.99 16.47 28.61
C THR A 203 -21.67 16.41 29.38
N SER A 204 -21.22 15.20 29.75
CA SER A 204 -19.89 14.96 30.34
C SER A 204 -18.78 14.80 29.28
N VAL A 205 -19.14 14.82 27.99
CA VAL A 205 -18.23 14.60 26.87
C VAL A 205 -17.65 15.95 26.45
N THR A 206 -16.33 16.02 26.23
CA THR A 206 -15.70 17.25 25.77
C THR A 206 -16.10 17.58 24.32
N ILE A 207 -16.06 18.86 23.95
CA ILE A 207 -16.36 19.29 22.58
C ILE A 207 -15.46 18.56 21.56
N LEU A 208 -14.18 18.41 21.90
CA LEU A 208 -13.21 17.69 21.07
C LEU A 208 -13.54 16.19 20.93
N ALA A 209 -13.95 15.53 22.02
CA ALA A 209 -14.34 14.12 21.97
C ALA A 209 -15.61 13.91 21.10
N TRP A 210 -16.58 14.84 21.19
CA TRP A 210 -17.76 14.85 20.32
C TRP A 210 -17.41 15.03 18.83
N ALA A 211 -16.47 15.92 18.52
CA ALA A 211 -16.01 16.17 17.16
C ALA A 211 -15.32 14.93 16.54
N ARG A 212 -14.59 14.15 17.35
CA ARG A 212 -13.85 12.95 16.94
C ARG A 212 -14.72 11.71 16.67
N THR A 213 -15.96 11.68 17.17
CA THR A 213 -16.80 10.47 17.15
C THR A 213 -18.05 10.66 16.27
N PRO A 214 -17.91 10.73 14.93
CA PRO A 214 -19.05 10.72 14.03
C PRO A 214 -19.67 9.32 13.93
N ALA A 215 -20.99 9.26 13.79
CA ALA A 215 -21.67 8.02 13.42
C ALA A 215 -21.46 7.75 11.92
N LEU A 216 -20.83 6.62 11.58
CA LEU A 216 -20.43 6.29 10.21
C LEU A 216 -21.44 5.40 9.46
N SER A 217 -22.57 5.01 10.09
CA SER A 217 -23.58 4.19 9.42
C SER A 217 -24.40 5.03 8.40
N PRO A 218 -24.68 4.49 7.19
CA PRO A 218 -25.45 5.17 6.13
C PRO A 218 -26.87 5.60 6.53
N ALA A 219 -27.02 6.82 7.03
CA ALA A 219 -28.33 7.41 7.38
C ALA A 219 -28.32 8.93 7.20
N ALA A 220 -29.45 9.50 6.73
CA ALA A 220 -29.60 10.96 6.56
C ALA A 220 -29.31 11.74 7.86
N VAL A 221 -29.80 11.24 9.00
CA VAL A 221 -29.57 11.84 10.32
C VAL A 221 -28.09 11.87 10.69
N ASN A 222 -27.31 10.85 10.29
CA ASN A 222 -25.89 10.82 10.56
C ASN A 222 -25.12 11.81 9.67
N LEU A 223 -25.56 12.03 8.44
CA LEU A 223 -25.00 13.06 7.57
C LEU A 223 -25.24 14.47 8.16
N ASP A 224 -26.44 14.74 8.67
CA ASP A 224 -26.75 16.02 9.34
C ASP A 224 -25.84 16.25 10.56
N ARG A 225 -25.59 15.19 11.36
CA ARG A 225 -24.67 15.23 12.51
C ARG A 225 -23.21 15.43 12.11
N ILE A 226 -22.78 14.90 10.97
CA ILE A 226 -21.44 15.16 10.43
C ILE A 226 -21.35 16.62 9.96
N ALA A 227 -22.37 17.11 9.26
CA ALA A 227 -22.43 18.50 8.80
C ALA A 227 -22.39 19.51 9.96
N GLU A 228 -23.10 19.22 11.06
CA GLU A 228 -23.03 20.01 12.31
C GLU A 228 -21.59 20.14 12.83
N ARG A 229 -20.86 19.02 12.89
CA ARG A 229 -19.44 19.01 13.32
C ARG A 229 -18.54 19.79 12.38
N ILE A 230 -18.70 19.63 11.06
CA ILE A 230 -17.91 20.37 10.07
C ILE A 230 -18.12 21.88 10.26
N ARG A 231 -19.37 22.34 10.40
CA ARG A 231 -19.67 23.76 10.60
C ARG A 231 -19.07 24.29 11.89
N PHE A 232 -19.19 23.55 12.98
CA PHE A 232 -18.56 23.93 14.26
C PHE A 232 -17.04 24.05 14.13
N LEU A 233 -16.37 23.08 13.52
CA LEU A 233 -14.91 23.15 13.37
C LEU A 233 -14.49 24.31 12.45
N ARG A 234 -15.27 24.62 11.41
CA ARG A 234 -15.02 25.75 10.52
C ARG A 234 -15.33 27.10 11.16
N SER A 235 -16.25 27.19 12.12
CA SER A 235 -16.54 28.43 12.83
C SER A 235 -15.40 28.89 13.75
N LEU A 236 -14.42 28.02 14.03
CA LEU A 236 -13.16 28.40 14.68
C LEU A 236 -12.27 29.26 13.77
N ASN A 237 -12.62 29.38 12.48
CA ASN A 237 -11.98 30.26 11.50
C ASN A 237 -10.45 30.11 11.40
N LEU A 238 -9.92 28.90 11.59
CA LEU A 238 -8.49 28.64 11.43
C LEU A 238 -8.07 28.77 9.96
N PRO A 239 -6.98 29.49 9.65
CA PRO A 239 -6.46 29.58 8.28
C PRO A 239 -6.04 28.21 7.76
N THR A 240 -6.47 27.83 6.57
CA THR A 240 -6.05 26.57 5.93
C THR A 240 -4.57 26.57 5.56
N THR A 241 -3.98 27.76 5.34
CA THR A 241 -2.55 27.97 5.06
C THR A 241 -1.63 27.58 6.23
N LEU A 242 -2.19 27.32 7.43
CA LEU A 242 -1.42 26.77 8.55
C LEU A 242 -0.78 25.42 8.21
N MET A 243 -1.42 24.62 7.35
CA MET A 243 -0.88 23.32 6.92
C MET A 243 0.42 23.48 6.14
N ASP A 244 0.61 24.61 5.46
CA ASP A 244 1.77 24.87 4.59
C ASP A 244 2.98 25.40 5.37
N ARG A 245 2.80 25.74 6.66
CA ARG A 245 3.87 26.28 7.53
C ARG A 245 4.82 25.22 8.06
N ILE A 246 4.44 23.95 7.96
CA ILE A 246 5.25 22.81 8.39
C ILE A 246 5.15 21.68 7.34
N PRO A 247 6.11 20.76 7.28
CA PRO A 247 6.02 19.62 6.38
C PRO A 247 4.75 18.78 6.63
N ALA A 248 4.09 18.32 5.57
CA ALA A 248 2.82 17.60 5.63
C ALA A 248 2.84 16.37 6.57
N LYS A 249 3.95 15.62 6.58
CA LYS A 249 4.15 14.48 7.49
C LYS A 249 4.09 14.91 8.96
N VAL A 250 4.73 16.02 9.30
CA VAL A 250 4.75 16.57 10.68
C VAL A 250 3.36 17.06 11.08
N PHE A 251 2.63 17.67 10.15
CA PHE A 251 1.25 18.06 10.36
C PHE A 251 0.35 16.85 10.67
N ASP A 252 0.43 15.81 9.85
CA ASP A 252 -0.35 14.58 10.03
C ASP A 252 -0.01 13.88 11.36
N GLU A 253 1.26 13.91 11.81
CA GLU A 253 1.66 13.41 13.13
C GLU A 253 1.05 14.22 14.29
N PHE A 254 1.04 15.56 14.21
CA PHE A 254 0.39 16.40 15.24
C PHE A 254 -1.12 16.17 15.30
N ALA A 255 -1.76 16.02 14.13
CA ALA A 255 -3.17 15.68 14.04
C ALA A 255 -3.47 14.29 14.61
N ALA A 256 -2.62 13.30 14.33
CA ALA A 256 -2.74 11.95 14.87
C ALA A 256 -2.54 11.92 16.39
N GLU A 257 -1.52 12.64 16.90
CA GLU A 257 -1.30 12.85 18.33
C GLU A 257 -2.58 13.41 18.94
N GLY A 258 -3.04 14.57 18.47
CA GLY A 258 -4.21 15.20 19.05
C GLY A 258 -5.43 14.30 19.01
N THR A 259 -5.74 13.63 17.89
CA THR A 259 -6.90 12.72 17.76
C THR A 259 -6.94 11.59 18.78
N ARG A 260 -5.78 11.10 19.25
CA ARG A 260 -5.68 9.99 20.22
C ARG A 260 -5.61 10.46 21.68
N ILE A 261 -4.92 11.57 21.97
CA ILE A 261 -4.73 12.03 23.35
C ILE A 261 -6.08 12.44 23.99
N SER A 262 -6.28 12.07 25.26
CA SER A 262 -7.42 12.54 26.07
C SER A 262 -7.38 14.05 26.31
N ALA A 263 -8.54 14.67 26.53
CA ALA A 263 -8.60 16.11 26.79
C ALA A 263 -7.79 16.52 28.04
N GLN A 264 -7.72 15.67 29.07
CA GLN A 264 -6.89 15.89 30.25
C GLN A 264 -5.40 15.97 29.89
N HIS A 265 -4.87 14.97 29.20
CA HIS A 265 -3.46 14.97 28.80
C HIS A 265 -3.10 16.08 27.80
N LEU A 266 -4.07 16.56 27.01
CA LEU A 266 -3.87 17.74 26.17
C LEU A 266 -3.73 19.02 27.02
N ARG A 267 -4.44 19.14 28.15
CA ARG A 267 -4.27 20.26 29.09
C ARG A 267 -2.87 20.28 29.70
N ASP A 268 -2.30 19.11 29.96
CA ASP A 268 -0.97 18.95 30.56
C ASP A 268 0.19 19.31 29.60
N LEU A 269 -0.09 19.47 28.30
CA LEU A 269 0.90 19.93 27.34
C LEU A 269 1.22 21.42 27.59
N ASN A 270 2.47 21.80 27.33
CA ASN A 270 2.82 23.22 27.29
C ASN A 270 1.96 23.96 26.24
N THR A 271 1.68 25.23 26.49
CA THR A 271 0.74 26.05 25.71
C THR A 271 1.04 26.06 24.21
N GLU A 272 2.30 26.28 23.83
CA GLU A 272 2.73 26.32 22.41
C GLU A 272 2.43 24.99 21.70
N ARG A 273 2.79 23.86 22.32
CA ARG A 273 2.51 22.53 21.79
C ARG A 273 1.01 22.21 21.77
N ARG A 274 0.29 22.56 22.83
CA ARG A 274 -1.15 22.33 22.96
C ARG A 274 -1.90 22.98 21.80
N HIS A 275 -1.65 24.26 21.54
CA HIS A 275 -2.29 24.99 20.45
C HIS A 275 -1.89 24.44 19.07
N ALA A 276 -0.62 24.07 18.87
CA ALA A 276 -0.19 23.44 17.62
C ALA A 276 -0.91 22.11 17.35
N VAL A 277 -0.96 21.23 18.35
CA VAL A 277 -1.63 19.92 18.25
C VAL A 277 -3.14 20.08 18.05
N LEU A 278 -3.78 21.00 18.79
CA LEU A 278 -5.22 21.25 18.65
C LEU A 278 -5.57 21.83 17.27
N ALA A 279 -4.80 22.79 16.76
CA ALA A 279 -5.03 23.37 15.44
C ALA A 279 -4.84 22.32 14.32
N ALA A 280 -3.77 21.51 14.38
CA ALA A 280 -3.58 20.41 13.45
C ALA A 280 -4.75 19.41 13.51
N THR A 281 -5.23 19.09 14.71
CA THR A 281 -6.39 18.20 14.92
C THR A 281 -7.67 18.76 14.34
N VAL A 282 -7.98 20.05 14.56
CA VAL A 282 -9.19 20.70 14.04
C VAL A 282 -9.19 20.72 12.52
N LEU A 283 -8.08 21.13 11.91
CA LEU A 283 -7.94 21.16 10.45
C LEU A 283 -8.03 19.75 9.86
N HIS A 284 -7.36 18.77 10.48
CA HIS A 284 -7.47 17.37 10.09
C HIS A 284 -8.91 16.85 10.20
N LEU A 285 -9.58 17.04 11.34
CA LEU A 285 -10.96 16.60 11.56
C LEU A 285 -11.92 17.27 10.58
N SER A 286 -11.74 18.55 10.28
CA SER A 286 -12.56 19.27 9.29
C SER A 286 -12.45 18.62 7.90
N ARG A 287 -11.23 18.24 7.48
CA ARG A 287 -11.00 17.53 6.21
C ARG A 287 -11.54 16.10 6.23
N HIS A 288 -11.27 15.36 7.29
CA HIS A 288 -11.71 13.99 7.47
C HIS A 288 -13.25 13.89 7.48
N LEU A 289 -13.92 14.74 8.25
CA LEU A 289 -15.38 14.77 8.32
C LEU A 289 -16.00 15.21 6.98
N THR A 290 -15.34 16.10 6.23
CA THR A 290 -15.75 16.46 4.87
C THR A 290 -15.73 15.23 3.96
N ASP A 291 -14.65 14.44 3.97
CA ASP A 291 -14.58 13.18 3.23
C ASP A 291 -15.65 12.18 3.71
N CYS A 292 -15.88 12.05 5.02
CA CYS A 292 -16.93 11.18 5.58
C CYS A 292 -18.33 11.61 5.13
N ALA A 293 -18.63 12.91 5.06
CA ALA A 293 -19.92 13.41 4.59
C ALA A 293 -20.16 13.03 3.12
N ILE A 294 -19.12 13.13 2.28
CA ILE A 294 -19.18 12.76 0.86
C ILE A 294 -19.35 11.25 0.72
N ASP A 295 -18.57 10.43 1.43
CA ASP A 295 -18.71 8.97 1.41
C ASP A 295 -20.10 8.53 1.90
N MET A 296 -20.62 9.16 2.95
CA MET A 296 -21.97 8.93 3.47
C MET A 296 -23.03 9.23 2.41
N PHE A 297 -22.92 10.39 1.75
CA PHE A 297 -23.81 10.77 0.64
C PHE A 297 -23.76 9.75 -0.51
N LYS A 298 -22.55 9.35 -0.94
CA LYS A 298 -22.35 8.37 -2.01
C LYS A 298 -22.96 7.01 -1.67
N LYS A 299 -22.76 6.52 -0.43
CA LYS A 299 -23.32 5.26 0.07
C LYS A 299 -24.84 5.32 0.13
N LEU A 300 -25.41 6.41 0.65
CA LEU A 300 -26.86 6.62 0.70
C LEU A 300 -27.48 6.61 -0.70
N MET A 301 -26.91 7.36 -1.65
CA MET A 301 -27.34 7.36 -3.04
C MET A 301 -27.24 5.97 -3.68
N GLY A 302 -26.14 5.24 -3.45
CA GLY A 302 -25.98 3.87 -3.93
C GLY A 302 -27.03 2.90 -3.38
N ILE A 303 -27.34 2.96 -2.08
CA ILE A 303 -28.38 2.14 -1.44
C ILE A 303 -29.75 2.47 -2.04
N LEU A 304 -30.07 3.75 -2.22
CA LEU A 304 -31.34 4.19 -2.80
C LEU A 304 -31.51 3.68 -4.24
N THR A 305 -30.50 3.87 -5.10
CA THR A 305 -30.53 3.39 -6.48
C THR A 305 -30.64 1.86 -6.54
N ARG A 306 -29.86 1.12 -5.74
CA ARG A 306 -29.93 -0.34 -5.72
C ARG A 306 -31.29 -0.85 -5.25
N ARG A 307 -31.87 -0.26 -4.21
CA ARG A 307 -33.22 -0.61 -3.75
C ARG A 307 -34.27 -0.33 -4.82
N ALA A 308 -34.20 0.83 -5.48
CA ALA A 308 -35.12 1.18 -6.55
C ALA A 308 -35.02 0.19 -7.73
N ASN A 309 -33.80 -0.14 -8.17
CA ASN A 309 -33.58 -1.10 -9.24
C ASN A 309 -34.04 -2.52 -8.86
N ASN A 310 -33.77 -2.96 -7.62
CA ASN A 310 -34.23 -4.26 -7.15
C ASN A 310 -35.76 -4.32 -7.05
N GLN A 311 -36.42 -3.24 -6.62
CA GLN A 311 -37.88 -3.17 -6.58
C GLN A 311 -38.47 -3.16 -7.99
N ALA A 312 -37.88 -2.42 -8.93
CA ALA A 312 -38.26 -2.44 -10.34
C ALA A 312 -38.09 -3.86 -10.93
N ALA A 313 -36.95 -4.51 -10.73
CA ALA A 313 -36.70 -5.88 -11.19
C ALA A 313 -37.65 -6.91 -10.55
N ALA A 314 -37.96 -6.76 -9.26
CA ALA A 314 -38.93 -7.61 -8.57
C ALA A 314 -40.35 -7.40 -9.11
N ARG A 315 -40.74 -6.16 -9.44
CA ARG A 315 -42.01 -5.88 -10.14
C ARG A 315 -42.04 -6.54 -11.50
N VAL A 316 -41.00 -6.39 -12.32
CA VAL A 316 -40.90 -7.10 -13.62
C VAL A 316 -41.07 -8.61 -13.44
N THR A 317 -40.35 -9.19 -12.49
CA THR A 317 -40.43 -10.64 -12.23
C THR A 317 -41.82 -11.08 -11.78
N ARG A 318 -42.50 -10.28 -10.95
CA ARG A 318 -43.88 -10.54 -10.51
C ARG A 318 -44.86 -10.39 -11.68
N SER A 319 -44.75 -9.31 -12.46
CA SER A 319 -45.60 -9.05 -13.62
C SER A 319 -45.42 -10.11 -14.70
N VAL A 320 -44.21 -10.64 -14.93
CA VAL A 320 -43.98 -11.78 -15.84
C VAL A 320 -44.76 -13.02 -15.41
N ARG A 321 -44.87 -13.29 -14.10
CA ARG A 321 -45.69 -14.41 -13.57
C ARG A 321 -47.19 -14.14 -13.74
N GLU A 322 -47.64 -12.91 -13.51
CA GLU A 322 -49.05 -12.51 -13.63
C GLU A 322 -49.52 -12.49 -15.10
N VAL A 323 -48.62 -12.19 -16.05
CA VAL A 323 -48.91 -12.05 -17.48
C VAL A 323 -48.72 -13.36 -18.27
N GLN A 324 -48.25 -14.43 -17.62
CA GLN A 324 -48.04 -15.73 -18.27
C GLN A 324 -49.33 -16.32 -18.86
N LYS A 325 -50.48 -16.12 -18.20
CA LYS A 325 -51.79 -16.54 -18.71
C LYS A 325 -52.26 -15.65 -19.88
N PRO A 326 -52.29 -14.30 -19.76
CA PRO A 326 -52.56 -13.41 -20.88
C PRO A 326 -51.71 -13.65 -22.14
N LEU A 327 -50.40 -13.88 -21.99
CA LEU A 327 -49.51 -14.18 -23.12
C LEU A 327 -49.85 -15.52 -23.80
N LYS A 328 -50.21 -16.54 -23.01
CA LYS A 328 -50.69 -17.82 -23.56
C LYS A 328 -52.00 -17.64 -24.32
N ASP A 329 -52.90 -16.80 -23.82
CA ASP A 329 -54.17 -16.52 -24.48
C ASP A 329 -53.96 -15.78 -25.82
N VAL A 330 -53.03 -14.80 -25.86
CA VAL A 330 -52.62 -14.14 -27.12
C VAL A 330 -51.96 -15.12 -28.09
N SER A 331 -51.04 -15.97 -27.60
CA SER A 331 -50.36 -16.97 -28.43
C SER A 331 -51.34 -18.01 -29.01
N LYS A 332 -52.33 -18.45 -28.24
CA LYS A 332 -53.40 -19.36 -28.71
C LYS A 332 -54.19 -18.74 -29.86
N VAL A 333 -54.55 -17.46 -29.75
CA VAL A 333 -55.24 -16.72 -30.81
C VAL A 333 -54.38 -16.62 -32.07
N CYS A 334 -53.09 -16.32 -31.94
CA CYS A 334 -52.16 -16.31 -33.08
C CYS A 334 -52.07 -17.68 -33.76
N HIS A 335 -51.98 -18.77 -33.00
CA HIS A 335 -51.96 -20.13 -33.55
C HIS A 335 -53.27 -20.48 -34.28
N ALA A 336 -54.42 -20.11 -33.69
CA ALA A 336 -55.72 -20.34 -34.31
C ALA A 336 -55.85 -19.62 -35.67
N ILE A 337 -55.33 -18.39 -35.78
CA ILE A 337 -55.32 -17.62 -37.03
C ILE A 337 -54.39 -18.28 -38.08
N ILE A 338 -53.21 -18.71 -37.67
CA ILE A 338 -52.25 -19.39 -38.55
C ILE A 338 -52.86 -20.69 -39.10
N GLU A 339 -53.42 -21.52 -38.23
CA GLU A 339 -54.01 -22.82 -38.60
C GLU A 339 -55.24 -22.65 -39.49
N ALA A 340 -56.11 -21.67 -39.20
CA ALA A 340 -57.26 -21.36 -40.04
C ALA A 340 -56.84 -20.92 -41.46
N ARG A 341 -55.76 -20.14 -41.56
CA ARG A 341 -55.21 -19.69 -42.84
C ARG A 341 -54.58 -20.83 -43.64
N GLU A 342 -53.88 -21.74 -42.99
CA GLU A 342 -53.26 -22.92 -43.63
C GLU A 342 -54.30 -23.92 -44.14
N LYS A 343 -55.42 -24.08 -43.42
CA LYS A 343 -56.49 -25.03 -43.75
C LYS A 343 -57.61 -24.44 -44.63
N GLY A 344 -57.58 -23.14 -44.92
CA GLY A 344 -58.63 -22.44 -45.67
C GLY A 344 -59.96 -22.35 -44.90
N GLU A 345 -59.92 -22.37 -43.57
CA GLU A 345 -61.10 -22.27 -42.70
C GLU A 345 -61.47 -20.81 -42.41
N ASP A 346 -62.73 -20.59 -42.01
CA ASP A 346 -63.22 -19.29 -41.56
C ASP A 346 -62.52 -18.85 -40.25
N MET A 347 -61.72 -17.79 -40.33
CA MET A 347 -60.94 -17.25 -39.22
C MET A 347 -61.80 -16.85 -38.02
N ALA A 348 -63.02 -16.33 -38.22
CA ALA A 348 -63.89 -15.92 -37.13
C ALA A 348 -64.39 -17.14 -36.34
N LYS A 349 -64.76 -18.21 -37.04
CA LYS A 349 -65.16 -19.48 -36.38
C LYS A 349 -64.00 -20.16 -35.67
N ALA A 350 -62.77 -20.06 -36.19
CA ALA A 350 -61.58 -20.60 -35.54
C ALA A 350 -61.23 -19.84 -34.24
N LEU A 351 -61.42 -18.52 -34.21
CA LEU A 351 -61.17 -17.68 -33.04
C LEU A 351 -62.17 -17.97 -31.90
N ASP A 352 -63.46 -18.07 -32.21
CA ASP A 352 -64.51 -18.32 -31.20
C ASP A 352 -64.36 -19.69 -30.50
N ARG A 353 -63.70 -20.66 -31.13
CA ARG A 353 -63.40 -21.97 -30.54
C ARG A 353 -62.29 -21.92 -29.48
N VAL A 354 -61.41 -20.92 -29.56
CA VAL A 354 -60.15 -20.90 -28.81
C VAL A 354 -60.20 -19.96 -27.62
N ILE A 355 -60.95 -18.85 -27.70
CA ILE A 355 -61.14 -17.92 -26.59
C ILE A 355 -62.42 -17.08 -26.74
N GLN A 356 -63.01 -16.65 -25.62
CA GLN A 356 -64.11 -15.66 -25.62
C GLN A 356 -63.58 -14.23 -25.75
N TRP A 357 -64.21 -13.41 -26.60
CA TRP A 357 -63.79 -12.04 -26.90
C TRP A 357 -63.54 -11.14 -25.67
N PRO A 358 -64.41 -11.08 -24.64
CA PRO A 358 -64.15 -10.25 -23.45
C PRO A 358 -62.90 -10.67 -22.66
N ALA A 359 -62.65 -11.98 -22.59
CA ALA A 359 -61.47 -12.53 -21.94
C ALA A 359 -60.19 -12.22 -22.74
N PHE A 360 -60.28 -12.29 -24.08
CA PHE A 360 -59.17 -11.91 -24.95
C PHE A 360 -58.81 -10.42 -24.84
N THR A 361 -59.80 -9.51 -24.86
CA THR A 361 -59.57 -8.07 -24.66
C THR A 361 -58.91 -7.78 -23.32
N THR A 362 -59.32 -8.46 -22.26
CA THR A 362 -58.70 -8.33 -20.93
C THR A 362 -57.24 -8.80 -20.95
N SER A 363 -56.96 -9.92 -21.62
CA SER A 363 -55.60 -10.45 -21.80
C SER A 363 -54.72 -9.51 -22.65
N VAL A 364 -55.25 -8.89 -23.70
CA VAL A 364 -54.54 -7.88 -24.51
C VAL A 364 -54.25 -6.62 -23.68
N GLN A 365 -55.22 -6.09 -22.93
CA GLN A 365 -55.00 -4.93 -22.06
C GLN A 365 -53.94 -5.20 -20.96
N ALA A 366 -53.93 -6.42 -20.41
CA ALA A 366 -52.92 -6.83 -19.44
C ALA A 366 -51.51 -6.91 -20.07
N VAL A 367 -51.42 -7.35 -21.34
CA VAL A 367 -50.16 -7.34 -22.11
C VAL A 367 -49.74 -5.91 -22.46
N ASP A 368 -50.67 -5.05 -22.90
CA ASP A 368 -50.42 -3.63 -23.23
C ASP A 368 -49.89 -2.83 -22.03
N THR A 369 -50.45 -3.09 -20.84
CA THR A 369 -49.99 -2.48 -19.59
C THR A 369 -48.55 -2.89 -19.24
N LEU A 370 -48.13 -4.10 -19.63
CA LEU A 370 -46.76 -4.59 -19.38
C LEU A 370 -45.74 -4.01 -20.35
N ILE A 371 -46.12 -3.85 -21.63
CA ILE A 371 -45.24 -3.28 -22.66
C ILE A 371 -45.17 -1.74 -22.62
N ALA A 372 -46.00 -1.11 -21.78
CA ALA A 372 -45.96 0.33 -21.55
C ALA A 372 -44.58 0.75 -20.99
N PRO A 373 -43.87 1.70 -21.64
CA PRO A 373 -42.50 2.07 -21.29
C PRO A 373 -42.33 2.57 -19.84
N ASP A 374 -43.41 3.11 -19.25
CA ASP A 374 -43.38 3.82 -17.96
C ASP A 374 -43.45 2.89 -16.74
N VAL A 375 -43.80 1.61 -16.89
CA VAL A 375 -44.01 0.70 -15.74
C VAL A 375 -42.69 0.09 -15.22
N ILE A 376 -41.59 0.20 -15.98
CA ILE A 376 -40.37 -0.62 -15.80
C ILE A 376 -39.09 0.23 -15.64
N ASP A 377 -39.16 1.50 -15.24
CA ASP A 377 -37.95 2.31 -14.97
C ASP A 377 -37.63 2.42 -13.48
N GLY A 378 -36.45 1.93 -13.07
CA GLY A 378 -35.92 2.10 -11.71
C GLY A 378 -35.82 3.57 -11.26
N LYS A 379 -35.79 4.53 -12.20
CA LYS A 379 -35.85 5.97 -11.89
C LYS A 379 -37.20 6.39 -11.29
N ILE A 380 -38.31 5.77 -11.71
CA ILE A 380 -39.64 6.07 -11.19
C ILE A 380 -39.76 5.56 -9.75
N GLU A 381 -39.26 4.35 -9.46
CA GLU A 381 -39.16 3.85 -8.08
C GLU A 381 -38.29 4.76 -7.20
N MET A 382 -37.25 5.37 -7.78
CA MET A 382 -36.39 6.31 -7.07
C MET A 382 -37.12 7.61 -6.66
N LEU A 383 -38.09 8.09 -7.46
CA LEU A 383 -38.93 9.25 -7.12
C LEU A 383 -39.69 9.04 -5.80
N GLN A 384 -40.14 7.82 -5.51
CA GLN A 384 -40.80 7.50 -4.23
C GLN A 384 -39.90 7.70 -3.01
N ARG A 385 -38.57 7.73 -3.21
CA ARG A 385 -37.57 7.92 -2.14
C ARG A 385 -37.11 9.35 -1.98
N TYR A 386 -37.65 10.29 -2.76
CA TYR A 386 -37.37 11.73 -2.69
C TYR A 386 -37.36 12.32 -1.27
N PRO A 387 -38.28 11.96 -0.33
CA PRO A 387 -38.26 12.53 1.03
C PRO A 387 -36.94 12.32 1.78
N THR A 388 -36.26 11.21 1.53
CA THR A 388 -34.96 10.91 2.16
C THR A 388 -33.89 11.90 1.72
N ILE A 389 -33.84 12.18 0.41
CA ILE A 389 -32.89 13.13 -0.19
C ILE A 389 -33.23 14.56 0.20
N ARG A 390 -34.52 14.92 0.19
CA ARG A 390 -34.97 16.25 0.60
C ARG A 390 -34.59 16.58 2.05
N LYS A 391 -34.55 15.57 2.93
CA LYS A 391 -34.14 15.75 4.34
C LYS A 391 -32.65 16.10 4.47
N LEU A 392 -31.78 15.43 3.71
CA LEU A 392 -30.32 15.59 3.83
C LEU A 392 -29.74 16.74 2.99
N ALA A 393 -30.39 17.07 1.87
CA ALA A 393 -29.87 18.00 0.87
C ALA A 393 -29.56 19.42 1.39
N PRO A 394 -30.40 20.06 2.24
CA PRO A 394 -30.12 21.42 2.71
C PRO A 394 -28.83 21.52 3.53
N GLN A 395 -28.62 20.57 4.45
CA GLN A 395 -27.46 20.54 5.33
C GLN A 395 -26.20 20.18 4.53
N PHE A 396 -26.31 19.24 3.59
CA PHE A 396 -25.20 18.84 2.72
C PHE A 396 -24.72 20.00 1.83
N LEU A 397 -25.64 20.66 1.12
CA LEU A 397 -25.29 21.74 0.18
C LEU A 397 -24.85 23.05 0.86
N SER A 398 -25.35 23.33 2.07
CA SER A 398 -24.92 24.52 2.83
C SER A 398 -23.55 24.34 3.49
N THR A 399 -23.13 23.09 3.73
CA THR A 399 -21.87 22.78 4.42
C THR A 399 -20.71 22.59 3.46
N LEU A 400 -20.95 22.10 2.24
CA LEU A 400 -19.90 21.76 1.28
C LEU A 400 -19.82 22.76 0.13
N VAL A 401 -18.58 23.10 -0.25
CA VAL A 401 -18.31 23.95 -1.42
C VAL A 401 -17.81 23.07 -2.56
N PHE A 402 -18.63 22.93 -3.60
CA PHE A 402 -18.32 22.13 -4.77
C PHE A 402 -17.62 22.97 -5.83
N ARG A 403 -16.55 22.40 -6.40
CA ARG A 403 -15.80 22.93 -7.53
C ARG A 403 -15.72 21.85 -8.60
N GLY A 404 -15.40 22.21 -9.83
CA GLY A 404 -15.35 21.24 -10.91
C GLY A 404 -14.73 21.82 -12.17
N HIS A 405 -14.34 20.93 -13.06
CA HIS A 405 -13.83 21.30 -14.39
C HIS A 405 -14.96 21.86 -15.26
N ALA A 406 -14.62 22.46 -16.41
CA ALA A 406 -15.58 23.07 -17.34
C ALA A 406 -16.73 22.12 -17.74
N VAL A 407 -16.45 20.81 -17.86
CA VAL A 407 -17.44 19.76 -18.18
C VAL A 407 -18.56 19.66 -17.13
N ALA A 408 -18.29 20.03 -15.87
CA ALA A 408 -19.27 20.01 -14.78
C ALA A 408 -19.98 21.36 -14.55
N ALA A 409 -19.70 22.39 -15.34
CA ALA A 409 -20.20 23.75 -15.11
C ALA A 409 -21.74 23.83 -15.02
N ASN A 410 -22.46 23.13 -15.91
CA ASN A 410 -23.93 23.08 -15.88
C ASN A 410 -24.47 22.41 -14.61
N LEU A 411 -23.80 21.36 -14.12
CA LEU A 411 -24.17 20.67 -12.89
C LEU A 411 -23.94 21.57 -11.67
N LEU A 412 -22.82 22.28 -11.60
CA LEU A 412 -22.51 23.21 -10.50
C LEU A 412 -23.49 24.39 -10.46
N ARG A 413 -23.92 24.90 -11.62
CA ARG A 413 -24.99 25.91 -11.70
C ARG A 413 -26.32 25.36 -11.18
N ALA A 414 -26.70 24.14 -11.57
CA ALA A 414 -27.90 23.47 -11.06
C ALA A 414 -27.85 23.25 -9.54
N LEU A 415 -26.69 22.86 -8.99
CA LEU A 415 -26.48 22.75 -7.54
C LEU A 415 -26.67 24.09 -6.83
N SER A 416 -26.16 25.17 -7.43
CA SER A 416 -26.32 26.53 -6.89
C SER A 416 -27.79 26.97 -6.87
N VAL A 417 -28.56 26.65 -7.92
CA VAL A 417 -30.01 26.90 -7.97
C VAL A 417 -30.73 26.16 -6.84
N VAL A 418 -30.50 24.85 -6.69
CA VAL A 418 -31.14 24.03 -5.66
C VAL A 418 -30.74 24.47 -4.24
N ALA A 419 -29.46 24.79 -4.03
CA ALA A 419 -28.99 25.35 -2.76
C ALA A 419 -29.68 26.68 -2.42
N GLY A 420 -29.89 27.55 -3.43
CA GLY A 420 -30.64 28.79 -3.30
C GLY A 420 -32.10 28.55 -2.91
N LEU A 421 -32.77 27.58 -3.54
CA LEU A 421 -34.16 27.22 -3.21
C LEU A 421 -34.33 26.75 -1.77
N TYR A 422 -33.40 25.95 -1.26
CA TYR A 422 -33.42 25.53 0.15
C TYR A 422 -33.18 26.71 1.09
N ARG A 423 -32.29 27.64 0.75
CA ARG A 423 -32.00 28.83 1.55
C ARG A 423 -33.19 29.78 1.64
N THR A 424 -33.92 29.98 0.53
CA THR A 424 -35.06 30.92 0.47
C THR A 424 -36.41 30.26 0.73
N GLY A 425 -36.46 28.93 0.96
CA GLY A 425 -37.72 28.19 1.15
C GLY A 425 -38.62 28.08 -0.09
N LYS A 426 -38.11 28.43 -1.30
CA LYS A 426 -38.90 28.42 -2.53
C LYS A 426 -39.23 26.99 -2.98
N ARG A 427 -40.44 26.81 -3.52
CA ARG A 427 -40.96 25.48 -3.88
C ARG A 427 -40.72 25.07 -5.33
N THR A 428 -40.68 26.02 -6.26
CA THR A 428 -40.57 25.79 -7.71
C THR A 428 -39.13 25.96 -8.21
N ILE A 429 -38.74 25.15 -9.19
CA ILE A 429 -37.49 25.33 -9.94
C ILE A 429 -37.72 26.44 -10.96
N PRO A 430 -36.80 27.43 -11.12
CA PRO A 430 -36.93 28.45 -12.16
C PRO A 430 -36.90 27.85 -13.57
N ASP A 431 -37.70 28.38 -14.51
CA ASP A 431 -37.80 27.85 -15.88
C ASP A 431 -36.46 27.89 -16.64
N LYS A 432 -35.58 28.85 -16.30
CA LYS A 432 -34.22 28.98 -16.86
C LYS A 432 -33.17 28.11 -16.15
N ALA A 433 -33.57 27.21 -15.25
CA ALA A 433 -32.62 26.35 -14.56
C ALA A 433 -31.89 25.43 -15.56
N PRO A 434 -30.57 25.19 -15.40
CA PRO A 434 -29.84 24.32 -16.32
C PRO A 434 -30.40 22.91 -16.30
N ILE A 435 -30.66 22.31 -17.47
CA ILE A 435 -31.13 20.91 -17.62
C ILE A 435 -30.13 20.03 -18.39
N SER A 436 -29.17 20.63 -19.08
CA SER A 436 -28.20 19.92 -19.94
C SER A 436 -27.22 19.02 -19.18
N PHE A 437 -27.18 19.11 -17.84
CA PHE A 437 -26.42 18.16 -17.03
C PHE A 437 -27.11 16.78 -16.96
N ALA A 438 -28.42 16.71 -17.19
CA ALA A 438 -29.21 15.51 -17.04
C ALA A 438 -29.01 14.54 -18.22
N PRO A 439 -28.81 13.23 -17.96
CA PRO A 439 -28.79 12.22 -19.01
C PRO A 439 -30.14 12.16 -19.76
N LYS A 440 -30.12 11.79 -21.05
CA LYS A 440 -31.32 11.69 -21.90
C LYS A 440 -32.47 10.91 -21.25
N GLY A 441 -32.17 9.82 -20.56
CA GLY A 441 -33.17 8.99 -19.88
C GLY A 441 -33.83 9.62 -18.65
N TRP A 442 -33.37 10.77 -18.16
CA TRP A 442 -34.05 11.54 -17.10
C TRP A 442 -34.98 12.63 -17.66
N MET A 443 -34.81 13.03 -18.91
CA MET A 443 -35.52 14.18 -19.49
C MET A 443 -37.05 14.04 -19.45
N PRO A 444 -37.66 12.88 -19.76
CA PRO A 444 -39.12 12.71 -19.66
C PRO A 444 -39.67 12.85 -18.25
N LEU A 445 -38.85 12.57 -17.22
CA LEU A 445 -39.24 12.71 -15.82
C LEU A 445 -39.05 14.14 -15.31
N ILE A 446 -38.06 14.86 -15.85
CA ILE A 446 -37.74 16.23 -15.45
C ILE A 446 -38.72 17.22 -16.09
N LEU A 447 -39.06 17.02 -17.37
CA LEU A 447 -39.95 17.91 -18.12
C LEU A 447 -41.34 17.27 -18.22
N GLN A 448 -42.29 17.78 -17.43
CA GLN A 448 -43.69 17.39 -17.49
C GLN A 448 -44.52 18.61 -17.89
N ASP A 449 -45.26 18.52 -19.01
CA ASP A 449 -46.11 19.59 -19.54
C ASP A 449 -45.40 20.95 -19.66
N GLY A 450 -44.12 20.92 -20.09
CA GLY A 450 -43.28 22.11 -20.24
C GLY A 450 -42.76 22.73 -18.92
N LYS A 451 -43.06 22.11 -17.77
CA LYS A 451 -42.58 22.54 -16.44
C LYS A 451 -41.53 21.57 -15.90
N ILE A 452 -40.62 22.10 -15.09
CA ILE A 452 -39.58 21.30 -14.43
C ILE A 452 -40.17 20.66 -13.15
N ASP A 453 -40.28 19.34 -13.12
CA ASP A 453 -40.61 18.61 -11.89
C ASP A 453 -39.42 18.65 -10.92
N ARG A 454 -39.66 19.20 -9.73
CA ARG A 454 -38.62 19.39 -8.72
C ARG A 454 -38.05 18.06 -8.20
N ARG A 455 -38.88 17.03 -8.05
CA ARG A 455 -38.46 15.76 -7.44
C ARG A 455 -37.49 15.04 -8.38
N ALA A 456 -37.86 14.94 -9.65
CA ALA A 456 -37.03 14.39 -10.71
C ALA A 456 -35.75 15.20 -10.92
N TYR A 457 -35.86 16.53 -10.94
CA TYR A 457 -34.70 17.42 -11.10
C TYR A 457 -33.67 17.24 -9.96
N GLU A 458 -34.10 17.30 -8.69
CA GLU A 458 -33.21 17.14 -7.54
C GLU A 458 -32.60 15.72 -7.49
N LEU A 459 -33.39 14.67 -7.75
CA LEU A 459 -32.86 13.29 -7.75
C LEU A 459 -31.87 13.03 -8.87
N CYS A 460 -32.13 13.56 -10.07
CA CYS A 460 -31.19 13.52 -11.18
C CYS A 460 -29.89 14.26 -10.80
N LEU A 461 -30.02 15.48 -10.26
CA LEU A 461 -28.91 16.33 -9.82
C LEU A 461 -27.98 15.62 -8.83
N PHE A 462 -28.53 14.99 -7.78
CA PHE A 462 -27.72 14.27 -6.80
C PHE A 462 -27.13 12.96 -7.36
N SER A 463 -27.82 12.29 -8.28
CA SER A 463 -27.30 11.11 -8.97
C SER A 463 -26.10 11.47 -9.86
N GLU A 464 -26.20 12.56 -10.60
CA GLU A 464 -25.10 13.09 -11.41
C GLU A 464 -23.97 13.66 -10.56
N LEU A 465 -24.26 14.33 -9.44
CA LEU A 465 -23.23 14.77 -8.49
C LEU A 465 -22.43 13.59 -7.96
N LYS A 466 -23.08 12.50 -7.53
CA LYS A 466 -22.38 11.27 -7.13
C LYS A 466 -21.46 10.79 -8.25
N ARG A 467 -21.98 10.70 -9.48
CA ARG A 467 -21.22 10.22 -10.64
C ARG A 467 -20.01 11.11 -10.95
N ARG A 468 -20.15 12.44 -10.85
CA ARG A 468 -19.06 13.39 -11.10
C ARG A 468 -18.03 13.46 -9.97
N LEU A 469 -18.44 13.22 -8.72
CA LEU A 469 -17.53 13.01 -7.60
C LEU A 469 -16.74 11.71 -7.74
N ASP A 470 -17.40 10.63 -8.17
CA ASP A 470 -16.74 9.35 -8.51
C ASP A 470 -15.73 9.56 -9.64
N ALA A 471 -16.13 10.29 -10.68
CA ALA A 471 -15.30 10.59 -11.83
C ALA A 471 -14.19 11.62 -11.56
N GLY A 472 -14.18 12.32 -10.42
CA GLY A 472 -13.23 13.40 -10.16
C GLY A 472 -13.46 14.70 -10.97
N ASP A 473 -14.52 14.77 -11.77
CA ASP A 473 -14.92 15.98 -12.51
C ASP A 473 -15.38 17.11 -11.57
N VAL A 474 -15.86 16.73 -10.39
CA VAL A 474 -16.25 17.61 -9.28
C VAL A 474 -15.42 17.23 -8.05
N TRP A 475 -14.91 18.24 -7.36
CA TRP A 475 -14.19 18.12 -6.10
C TRP A 475 -14.79 19.05 -5.04
N VAL A 476 -14.42 18.85 -3.78
CA VAL A 476 -14.95 19.60 -2.65
C VAL A 476 -13.82 20.33 -1.94
N GLU A 477 -13.99 21.63 -1.70
CA GLU A 477 -13.01 22.41 -0.95
C GLU A 477 -12.94 21.92 0.50
N GLY A 478 -11.71 21.83 1.02
CA GLY A 478 -11.45 21.30 2.35
C GLY A 478 -11.58 19.78 2.46
N ALA A 479 -11.73 19.03 1.36
CA ALA A 479 -11.60 17.57 1.36
C ALA A 479 -10.11 17.13 1.35
N LYS A 480 -9.80 15.90 1.80
CA LYS A 480 -8.46 15.28 1.59
C LYS A 480 -8.51 14.33 0.41
N ARG A 481 -9.50 13.43 0.37
CA ARG A 481 -9.66 12.43 -0.71
C ARG A 481 -10.41 12.97 -1.92
N PHE A 482 -11.34 13.90 -1.72
CA PHE A 482 -12.15 14.50 -2.77
C PHE A 482 -11.65 15.89 -3.21
N GLN A 483 -10.34 16.15 -3.14
CA GLN A 483 -9.70 17.33 -3.75
C GLN A 483 -9.44 17.12 -5.25
N SER A 484 -9.05 18.19 -5.97
CA SER A 484 -8.73 18.13 -7.40
C SER A 484 -7.60 17.14 -7.66
N PHE A 485 -7.58 16.52 -8.85
CA PHE A 485 -6.51 15.58 -9.21
C PHE A 485 -5.15 16.27 -9.28
N GLU A 486 -5.12 17.51 -9.77
CA GLU A 486 -3.93 18.37 -9.85
C GLU A 486 -3.23 18.54 -8.49
N SER A 487 -4.01 18.68 -7.41
CA SER A 487 -3.46 18.85 -6.06
C SER A 487 -2.72 17.62 -5.50
N PHE A 488 -2.76 16.47 -6.18
CA PHE A 488 -1.95 15.30 -5.82
C PHE A 488 -0.62 15.23 -6.56
N LEU A 489 -0.44 16.02 -7.63
CA LEU A 489 0.74 15.98 -8.46
C LEU A 489 1.75 17.04 -8.00
N ILE A 490 3.03 16.78 -8.26
CA ILE A 490 4.07 17.80 -8.09
C ILE A 490 3.67 19.04 -8.92
N PRO A 491 3.70 20.25 -8.34
CA PRO A 491 3.36 21.48 -9.07
C PRO A 491 4.19 21.62 -10.35
N THR A 492 3.58 22.04 -11.45
CA THR A 492 4.27 22.22 -12.74
C THR A 492 5.58 22.98 -12.63
N PRO A 493 5.66 24.15 -11.95
CA PRO A 493 6.93 24.88 -11.85
C PRO A 493 8.05 24.07 -11.19
N THR A 494 7.72 23.27 -10.17
CA THR A 494 8.68 22.39 -9.49
C THR A 494 9.11 21.25 -10.40
N PHE A 495 8.18 20.64 -11.14
CA PHE A 495 8.48 19.58 -12.09
C PHE A 495 9.40 20.06 -13.21
N GLU A 496 9.17 21.26 -13.74
CA GLU A 496 10.03 21.86 -14.77
C GLU A 496 11.45 22.09 -14.25
N LEU A 497 11.60 22.66 -13.05
CA LEU A 497 12.92 22.81 -12.42
C LEU A 497 13.62 21.47 -12.17
N MET A 498 12.89 20.43 -11.73
CA MET A 498 13.45 19.09 -11.57
C MET A 498 13.99 18.52 -12.88
N ARG A 499 13.34 18.83 -14.01
CA ARG A 499 13.75 18.39 -15.35
C ARG A 499 14.98 19.17 -15.85
N GLU A 500 15.10 20.45 -15.50
CA GLU A 500 16.24 21.29 -15.86
C GLU A 500 17.52 20.91 -15.08
N GLU A 501 17.37 20.56 -13.79
CA GLU A 501 18.49 20.24 -12.89
C GLU A 501 19.10 18.85 -13.11
N GLY A 502 18.39 17.94 -13.79
CA GLY A 502 18.92 16.60 -14.06
C GLY A 502 17.89 15.58 -14.57
N PRO A 503 18.31 14.32 -14.76
CA PRO A 503 17.42 13.27 -15.20
C PRO A 503 16.32 13.02 -14.17
N LEU A 504 15.08 12.89 -14.67
CA LEU A 504 13.94 12.54 -13.83
C LEU A 504 14.09 11.09 -13.32
N PRO A 505 13.53 10.75 -12.14
CA PRO A 505 13.62 9.41 -11.54
C PRO A 505 12.69 8.39 -12.25
N ILE A 506 12.77 8.31 -13.58
CA ILE A 506 11.93 7.51 -14.47
C ILE A 506 12.83 6.47 -15.15
N ALA A 507 12.35 5.23 -15.29
CA ALA A 507 13.16 4.11 -15.77
C ALA A 507 13.24 4.01 -17.31
N VAL A 508 12.52 4.87 -18.03
CA VAL A 508 12.44 4.89 -19.49
C VAL A 508 12.97 6.20 -20.06
N ASP A 509 13.21 6.21 -21.37
CA ASP A 509 13.57 7.44 -22.08
C ASP A 509 12.49 8.51 -21.90
N THR A 510 12.91 9.73 -21.54
CA THR A 510 12.02 10.87 -21.34
C THR A 510 11.62 11.56 -22.65
N ASP A 511 12.32 11.30 -23.76
CA ASP A 511 11.92 11.73 -25.08
C ASP A 511 10.87 10.78 -25.68
N VAL A 512 9.69 11.32 -25.99
CA VAL A 512 8.54 10.50 -26.41
C VAL A 512 8.77 9.81 -27.75
N GLU A 513 9.46 10.46 -28.69
CA GLU A 513 9.71 9.88 -30.01
C GLU A 513 10.70 8.73 -29.93
N THR A 514 11.77 8.90 -29.16
CA THR A 514 12.75 7.85 -28.90
C THR A 514 12.13 6.68 -28.16
N TYR A 515 11.35 6.94 -27.11
CA TYR A 515 10.63 5.90 -26.38
C TYR A 515 9.69 5.10 -27.30
N LEU A 516 8.81 5.77 -28.04
CA LEU A 516 7.83 5.10 -28.91
C LEU A 516 8.49 4.31 -30.03
N ARG A 517 9.59 4.81 -30.60
CA ARG A 517 10.38 4.10 -31.61
C ARG A 517 10.96 2.80 -31.04
N GLN A 518 11.54 2.84 -29.83
CA GLN A 518 12.05 1.65 -29.15
C GLN A 518 10.94 0.63 -28.88
N GLN A 519 9.79 1.09 -28.39
CA GLN A 519 8.66 0.19 -28.12
C GLN A 519 8.08 -0.44 -29.40
N ARG A 520 8.01 0.33 -30.50
CA ARG A 520 7.57 -0.18 -31.81
C ARG A 520 8.51 -1.26 -32.33
N GLN A 521 9.82 -1.04 -32.20
CA GLN A 521 10.82 -2.04 -32.59
C GLN A 521 10.68 -3.33 -31.78
N LEU A 522 10.64 -3.23 -30.44
CA LEU A 522 10.46 -4.40 -29.55
C LEU A 522 9.19 -5.20 -29.85
N LEU A 523 8.09 -4.51 -30.16
CA LEU A 523 6.83 -5.15 -30.51
C LEU A 523 6.95 -5.90 -31.84
N ASN A 524 7.47 -5.24 -32.88
CA ASN A 524 7.56 -5.81 -34.22
C ASN A 524 8.52 -7.01 -34.27
N ASP A 525 9.67 -6.92 -33.59
CA ASP A 525 10.63 -8.02 -33.47
C ASP A 525 9.99 -9.21 -32.74
N GLY A 526 9.36 -8.95 -31.58
CA GLY A 526 8.71 -10.00 -30.79
C GLY A 526 7.56 -10.70 -31.54
N LEU A 527 6.81 -9.97 -32.38
CA LEU A 527 5.75 -10.55 -33.22
C LEU A 527 6.31 -11.36 -34.40
N ALA A 528 7.38 -10.89 -35.04
CA ALA A 528 8.06 -11.62 -36.11
C ALA A 528 8.62 -12.95 -35.60
N ASP A 529 9.28 -12.93 -34.44
CA ASP A 529 9.81 -14.14 -33.81
C ASP A 529 8.71 -15.11 -33.37
N LEU A 530 7.65 -14.61 -32.73
CA LEU A 530 6.49 -15.43 -32.36
C LEU A 530 5.86 -16.09 -33.59
N SER A 531 5.68 -15.34 -34.67
CA SER A 531 5.09 -15.84 -35.92
C SER A 531 5.95 -16.96 -36.52
N ARG A 532 7.27 -16.75 -36.57
CA ARG A 532 8.24 -17.75 -37.07
C ARG A 532 8.20 -19.04 -36.24
N LEU A 533 8.27 -18.94 -34.91
CA LEU A 533 8.24 -20.10 -34.01
C LEU A 533 6.91 -20.85 -34.08
N ALA A 534 5.79 -20.12 -34.16
CA ALA A 534 4.47 -20.71 -34.30
C ALA A 534 4.32 -21.47 -35.63
N ALA A 535 4.84 -20.90 -36.73
CA ALA A 535 4.82 -21.55 -38.04
C ALA A 535 5.72 -22.81 -38.10
N ALA A 536 6.82 -22.81 -37.34
CA ALA A 536 7.74 -23.95 -37.24
C ALA A 536 7.27 -25.03 -36.24
N GLY A 537 6.25 -24.75 -35.41
CA GLY A 537 5.84 -25.65 -34.33
C GLY A 537 6.84 -25.75 -33.18
N GLU A 538 7.72 -24.74 -33.02
CA GLU A 538 8.81 -24.69 -32.04
C GLU A 538 8.41 -24.00 -30.72
N LEU A 539 7.11 -23.80 -30.50
CA LEU A 539 6.60 -23.20 -29.27
C LEU A 539 6.34 -24.26 -28.20
N ASP A 540 7.24 -24.35 -27.22
CA ASP A 540 7.10 -25.26 -26.09
C ASP A 540 5.82 -24.99 -25.29
N ASP A 541 5.02 -26.04 -25.06
CA ASP A 541 3.76 -26.02 -24.30
C ASP A 541 2.71 -25.01 -24.82
N VAL A 542 2.86 -24.48 -26.04
CA VAL A 542 1.96 -23.47 -26.61
C VAL A 542 1.54 -23.84 -28.03
N GLU A 543 0.24 -23.95 -28.25
CA GLU A 543 -0.33 -24.28 -29.56
C GLU A 543 -1.16 -23.11 -30.09
N LEU A 544 -0.96 -22.77 -31.37
CA LEU A 544 -1.80 -21.81 -32.08
C LEU A 544 -3.02 -22.56 -32.66
N THR A 545 -4.19 -22.31 -32.10
CA THR A 545 -5.47 -22.85 -32.61
C THR A 545 -6.21 -21.82 -33.46
N GLY A 546 -7.23 -22.22 -34.21
CA GLY A 546 -8.12 -21.29 -34.94
C GLY A 546 -8.84 -20.26 -34.05
N ALA A 547 -8.83 -20.45 -32.72
CA ALA A 547 -9.36 -19.52 -31.72
C ALA A 547 -8.26 -18.75 -30.95
N GLY A 548 -6.99 -18.89 -31.32
CA GLY A 548 -5.82 -18.25 -30.70
C GLY A 548 -4.90 -19.22 -29.95
N PHE A 549 -3.94 -18.69 -29.18
CA PHE A 549 -2.95 -19.48 -28.44
C PHE A 549 -3.54 -20.17 -27.20
N SER A 550 -3.25 -21.47 -27.07
CA SER A 550 -3.49 -22.29 -25.88
C SER A 550 -2.15 -22.60 -25.20
N VAL A 551 -2.11 -22.56 -23.86
CA VAL A 551 -0.92 -22.92 -23.08
C VAL A 551 -1.23 -24.17 -22.26
N THR A 552 -0.43 -25.22 -22.42
CA THR A 552 -0.55 -26.46 -21.64
C THR A 552 -0.16 -26.20 -20.19
N PRO A 553 -1.03 -26.51 -19.20
CA PRO A 553 -0.71 -26.30 -17.79
C PRO A 553 0.54 -27.10 -17.38
N HIS A 554 1.50 -26.43 -16.76
CA HIS A 554 2.66 -27.09 -16.20
C HIS A 554 2.25 -27.96 -15.00
N LYS A 555 2.55 -29.26 -15.04
CA LYS A 555 2.45 -30.11 -13.85
C LYS A 555 3.58 -29.72 -12.90
N ALA A 556 3.22 -29.32 -11.68
CA ALA A 556 4.21 -29.13 -10.62
C ALA A 556 4.87 -30.48 -10.31
N MET A 557 6.10 -30.70 -10.79
CA MET A 557 6.93 -31.79 -10.31
C MET A 557 7.53 -31.37 -8.98
N PHE A 558 6.82 -31.69 -7.89
CA PHE A 558 7.44 -31.76 -6.57
C PHE A 558 7.99 -33.18 -6.45
N PRO A 559 9.32 -33.40 -6.48
CA PRO A 559 9.87 -34.75 -6.40
C PRO A 559 9.31 -35.43 -5.13
N ASP A 560 8.79 -36.65 -5.23
CA ASP A 560 8.22 -37.34 -4.06
C ASP A 560 9.26 -37.50 -2.93
N ILE A 561 10.55 -37.55 -3.31
CA ILE A 561 11.70 -37.52 -2.40
C ILE A 561 11.71 -36.24 -1.54
N ALA A 562 11.40 -35.07 -2.12
CA ALA A 562 11.34 -33.81 -1.38
C ALA A 562 10.17 -33.79 -0.37
N LYS A 563 9.03 -34.46 -0.67
CA LYS A 563 7.92 -34.59 0.28
C LYS A 563 8.32 -35.44 1.49
N SER A 564 9.00 -36.57 1.25
CA SER A 564 9.50 -37.43 2.33
C SER A 564 10.53 -36.69 3.19
N LEU A 565 11.47 -35.98 2.56
CA LEU A 565 12.49 -35.20 3.28
C LEU A 565 11.85 -34.07 4.11
N LYS A 566 10.83 -33.40 3.58
CA LYS A 566 10.09 -32.35 4.30
C LYS A 566 9.53 -32.86 5.63
N LEU A 567 8.87 -34.01 5.64
CA LEU A 567 8.31 -34.59 6.87
C LEU A 567 9.40 -34.92 7.90
N LYS A 568 10.54 -35.45 7.43
CA LYS A 568 11.68 -35.78 8.28
C LYS A 568 12.34 -34.54 8.89
N VAL A 569 12.49 -33.44 8.14
CA VAL A 569 13.08 -32.21 8.70
C VAL A 569 12.10 -31.51 9.65
N GLU A 570 10.81 -31.46 9.32
CA GLU A 570 9.78 -30.87 10.18
C GLU A 570 9.63 -31.64 11.51
N SER A 571 9.86 -32.96 11.53
CA SER A 571 9.86 -33.75 12.77
C SER A 571 11.03 -33.42 13.70
N ARG A 572 12.14 -32.88 13.18
CA ARG A 572 13.30 -32.40 13.97
C ARG A 572 13.11 -31.02 14.58
N LEU A 573 12.25 -30.17 14.01
CA LEU A 573 12.05 -28.81 14.51
C LEU A 573 11.52 -28.82 15.94
N PRO A 574 12.05 -27.99 16.87
CA PRO A 574 11.57 -27.93 18.25
C PRO A 574 10.08 -27.59 18.34
N ALA A 575 9.37 -28.22 19.28
CA ALA A 575 8.01 -27.81 19.60
C ALA A 575 8.04 -26.50 20.41
N ILE A 576 7.27 -25.50 20.00
CA ILE A 576 7.31 -24.15 20.59
C ILE A 576 5.92 -23.50 20.62
N ARG A 577 5.66 -22.64 21.62
CA ARG A 577 4.47 -21.79 21.64
C ARG A 577 4.71 -20.54 20.79
N ILE A 578 3.65 -20.02 20.17
CA ILE A 578 3.77 -18.77 19.39
C ILE A 578 4.31 -17.59 20.21
N THR A 579 4.02 -17.53 21.52
CA THR A 579 4.55 -16.51 22.43
C THR A 579 6.07 -16.62 22.60
N ASP A 580 6.58 -17.81 22.86
CA ASP A 580 8.02 -18.03 23.03
C ASP A 580 8.76 -17.84 21.69
N LEU A 581 8.15 -18.22 20.57
CA LEU A 581 8.67 -17.94 19.23
C LEU A 581 8.83 -16.44 19.03
N LEU A 582 7.80 -15.65 19.32
CA LEU A 582 7.85 -14.20 19.17
C LEU A 582 8.95 -13.56 20.04
N LEU A 583 9.16 -14.07 21.26
CA LEU A 583 10.27 -13.61 22.11
C LEU A 583 11.63 -13.91 21.49
N GLU A 584 11.87 -15.15 21.07
CA GLU A 584 13.15 -15.53 20.46
C GLU A 584 13.46 -14.72 19.20
N VAL A 585 12.45 -14.47 18.37
CA VAL A 585 12.61 -13.64 17.17
C VAL A 585 12.93 -12.20 17.56
N ASP A 586 12.24 -11.64 18.55
CA ASP A 586 12.45 -10.26 19.00
C ASP A 586 13.77 -10.06 19.76
N ASP A 587 14.25 -11.06 20.49
CA ASP A 587 15.55 -10.98 21.18
C ASP A 587 16.73 -11.02 20.20
N ARG A 588 16.54 -11.63 19.01
CA ARG A 588 17.55 -11.65 17.94
C ARG A 588 17.48 -10.44 17.01
N THR A 589 16.28 -9.93 16.74
CA THR A 589 16.06 -8.91 15.70
C THR A 589 15.67 -7.55 16.24
N GLU A 590 15.24 -7.48 17.49
CA GLU A 590 14.71 -6.30 18.16
C GLU A 590 13.57 -5.60 17.37
N PHE A 591 12.78 -6.34 16.59
CA PHE A 591 11.73 -5.76 15.76
C PHE A 591 10.70 -4.96 16.58
N SER A 592 10.51 -5.28 17.86
CA SER A 592 9.61 -4.53 18.75
C SER A 592 10.03 -3.06 18.94
N ASN A 593 11.31 -2.74 18.74
CA ASN A 593 11.81 -1.35 18.82
C ASN A 593 11.21 -0.45 17.73
N ALA A 594 10.68 -1.01 16.63
CA ALA A 594 9.96 -0.26 15.60
C ALA A 594 8.66 0.39 16.12
N PHE A 595 8.05 -0.18 17.17
CA PHE A 595 6.80 0.29 17.76
C PHE A 595 7.07 1.35 18.84
N THR A 596 7.56 2.51 18.43
CA THR A 596 7.86 3.61 19.37
C THR A 596 6.59 4.33 19.83
N HIS A 597 6.63 5.06 20.94
CA HIS A 597 5.49 5.78 21.48
C HIS A 597 5.20 7.04 20.66
N LEU A 598 3.96 7.25 20.21
CA LEU A 598 3.56 8.37 19.34
C LEU A 598 4.04 9.75 19.82
N ARG A 599 3.93 10.02 21.13
CA ARG A 599 4.35 11.30 21.75
C ARG A 599 5.87 11.46 21.90
N SER A 600 6.55 10.43 22.39
CA SER A 600 7.92 10.57 22.90
C SER A 600 8.96 9.98 21.95
N GLY A 601 8.54 9.18 20.97
CA GLY A 601 9.43 8.41 20.10
C GLY A 601 10.18 7.29 20.82
N ARG A 602 9.87 7.00 22.09
CA ARG A 602 10.55 5.96 22.89
C ARG A 602 10.00 4.57 22.60
N THR A 603 10.81 3.53 22.72
CA THR A 603 10.34 2.14 22.67
C THR A 603 9.38 1.82 23.83
N ALA A 604 8.60 0.73 23.70
CA ALA A 604 7.65 0.32 24.73
C ALA A 604 8.40 -0.11 26.01
N ASP A 605 8.00 0.46 27.16
CA ASP A 605 8.59 0.08 28.44
C ASP A 605 8.15 -1.33 28.86
N ASN A 606 6.93 -1.76 28.49
CA ASN A 606 6.44 -3.12 28.68
C ASN A 606 6.38 -3.88 27.33
N LYS A 607 7.48 -4.57 27.00
CA LYS A 607 7.66 -5.36 25.78
C LYS A 607 6.62 -6.48 25.66
N LEU A 608 6.30 -7.19 26.75
CA LEU A 608 5.33 -8.29 26.74
C LEU A 608 3.91 -7.81 26.40
N ALA A 609 3.47 -6.68 26.96
CA ALA A 609 2.17 -6.11 26.63
C ALA A 609 2.08 -5.70 25.14
N LEU A 610 3.15 -5.16 24.58
CA LEU A 610 3.23 -4.84 23.15
C LEU A 610 3.14 -6.11 22.28
N LEU A 611 3.98 -7.12 22.55
CA LEU A 611 3.96 -8.38 21.79
C LEU A 611 2.61 -9.10 21.90
N THR A 612 1.96 -9.02 23.06
CA THR A 612 0.60 -9.58 23.27
C THR A 612 -0.45 -8.82 22.48
N ALA A 613 -0.36 -7.49 22.39
CA ALA A 613 -1.26 -6.70 21.55
C ALA A 613 -1.08 -7.03 20.05
N ILE A 614 0.18 -7.16 19.60
CA ILE A 614 0.52 -7.59 18.23
C ILE A 614 -0.04 -8.99 17.94
N LEU A 615 0.14 -9.93 18.88
CA LEU A 615 -0.39 -11.28 18.76
C LEU A 615 -1.91 -11.25 18.64
N ALA A 616 -2.60 -10.46 19.47
CA ALA A 616 -4.06 -10.32 19.43
C ALA A 616 -4.58 -9.78 18.09
N ASP A 617 -3.80 -8.92 17.43
CA ASP A 617 -4.07 -8.46 16.06
C ASP A 617 -3.90 -9.58 15.04
N GLY A 618 -2.77 -10.29 15.09
CA GLY A 618 -2.48 -11.33 14.11
C GLY A 618 -3.35 -12.58 14.17
N ILE A 619 -3.81 -12.99 15.35
CA ILE A 619 -4.68 -14.18 15.50
C ILE A 619 -6.18 -13.85 15.48
N ASN A 620 -6.57 -12.58 15.30
CA ASN A 620 -7.96 -12.10 15.30
C ASN A 620 -8.74 -12.28 16.63
N LEU A 621 -8.07 -12.34 17.78
CA LEU A 621 -8.75 -12.53 19.07
C LEU A 621 -9.36 -11.23 19.60
N GLY A 622 -8.59 -10.14 19.51
CA GLY A 622 -8.88 -8.83 20.08
C GLY A 622 -8.47 -8.69 21.55
N LEU A 623 -8.23 -7.44 21.97
CA LEU A 623 -7.51 -7.14 23.22
C LEU A 623 -8.24 -7.61 24.49
N THR A 624 -9.58 -7.52 24.55
CA THR A 624 -10.33 -7.93 25.75
C THR A 624 -10.16 -9.40 26.03
N ARG A 625 -10.47 -10.26 25.05
CA ARG A 625 -10.30 -11.72 25.23
C ARG A 625 -8.85 -12.09 25.41
N MET A 626 -7.93 -11.41 24.71
CA MET A 626 -6.50 -11.66 24.88
C MET A 626 -6.06 -11.46 26.34
N ALA A 627 -6.55 -10.41 27.02
CA ALA A 627 -6.25 -10.20 28.44
C ALA A 627 -6.76 -11.34 29.33
N ASP A 628 -7.93 -11.92 29.02
CA ASP A 628 -8.50 -13.04 29.79
C ASP A 628 -7.65 -14.32 29.69
N VAL A 629 -6.91 -14.49 28.59
CA VAL A 629 -6.08 -15.69 28.31
C VAL A 629 -4.57 -15.42 28.35
N SER A 630 -4.16 -14.25 28.85
CA SER A 630 -2.74 -13.87 29.00
C SER A 630 -2.44 -13.55 30.47
N PRO A 631 -2.05 -14.56 31.28
CA PRO A 631 -1.79 -14.36 32.70
C PRO A 631 -0.80 -13.22 32.95
N GLY A 632 -1.15 -12.31 33.88
CA GLY A 632 -0.30 -11.17 34.25
C GLY A 632 -0.38 -9.94 33.33
N ILE A 633 -1.16 -9.99 32.24
CA ILE A 633 -1.34 -8.87 31.32
C ILE A 633 -2.79 -8.38 31.32
N THR A 634 -2.99 -7.13 31.71
CA THR A 634 -4.34 -6.53 31.83
C THR A 634 -4.82 -5.91 30.52
N MET A 635 -6.14 -5.83 30.34
CA MET A 635 -6.75 -5.15 29.20
C MET A 635 -6.29 -3.69 29.07
N ARG A 636 -6.09 -2.98 30.18
CA ARG A 636 -5.59 -1.59 30.17
C ARG A 636 -4.16 -1.49 29.62
N GLN A 637 -3.28 -2.43 29.97
CA GLN A 637 -1.92 -2.47 29.43
C GLN A 637 -1.92 -2.75 27.93
N LEU A 638 -2.77 -3.68 27.47
CA LEU A 638 -2.92 -3.98 26.04
C LEU A 638 -3.47 -2.79 25.25
N ALA A 639 -4.52 -2.14 25.75
CA ALA A 639 -5.09 -0.95 25.14
C ALA A 639 -4.05 0.18 25.07
N TRP A 640 -3.28 0.39 26.15
CA TRP A 640 -2.20 1.37 26.15
C TRP A 640 -1.12 1.07 25.10
N ALA A 641 -0.63 -0.17 25.03
CA ALA A 641 0.35 -0.56 24.04
C ALA A 641 -0.19 -0.36 22.61
N HIS A 642 -1.40 -0.81 22.34
CA HIS A 642 -2.03 -0.67 21.04
C HIS A 642 -2.24 0.80 20.63
N ASP A 643 -2.81 1.63 21.51
CA ASP A 643 -3.18 3.01 21.15
C ASP A 643 -1.96 3.94 20.94
N TRP A 644 -0.87 3.70 21.68
CA TRP A 644 0.29 4.59 21.70
C TRP A 644 1.50 4.08 20.93
N HIS A 645 1.64 2.76 20.73
CA HIS A 645 2.79 2.16 20.06
C HIS A 645 2.44 1.55 18.69
N ILE A 646 1.24 0.97 18.53
CA ILE A 646 0.85 0.33 17.27
C ILE A 646 0.37 1.38 16.25
N ARG A 647 0.93 1.29 15.03
CA ARG A 647 0.62 2.12 13.85
C ARG A 647 1.18 1.48 12.59
N GLU A 648 0.75 1.98 11.43
CA GLU A 648 1.21 1.52 10.12
C GLU A 648 2.72 1.56 9.97
N GLU A 649 3.36 2.67 10.34
CA GLU A 649 4.81 2.84 10.22
C GLU A 649 5.58 1.84 11.09
N GLY A 650 5.04 1.51 12.27
CA GLY A 650 5.64 0.54 13.18
C GLY A 650 5.59 -0.88 12.59
N TYR A 651 4.45 -1.26 12.01
CA TYR A 651 4.33 -2.54 11.31
C TYR A 651 5.20 -2.63 10.06
N THR A 652 5.20 -1.61 9.21
CA THR A 652 6.05 -1.58 8.00
C THR A 652 7.53 -1.73 8.38
N ALA A 653 8.01 -0.98 9.37
CA ALA A 653 9.39 -1.10 9.85
C ALA A 653 9.66 -2.49 10.48
N ALA A 654 8.75 -3.03 11.29
CA ALA A 654 8.92 -4.37 11.86
C ALA A 654 8.93 -5.47 10.79
N HIS A 655 8.10 -5.37 9.74
CA HIS A 655 8.15 -6.29 8.60
C HIS A 655 9.50 -6.20 7.89
N ALA A 656 9.99 -4.99 7.63
CA ALA A 656 11.29 -4.79 7.01
C ALA A 656 12.43 -5.41 7.83
N ILE A 657 12.46 -5.19 9.16
CA ILE A 657 13.45 -5.79 10.06
C ILE A 657 13.44 -7.32 9.95
N LEU A 658 12.27 -7.96 10.04
CA LEU A 658 12.20 -9.43 9.98
C LEU A 658 12.55 -9.99 8.61
N VAL A 659 12.13 -9.34 7.52
CA VAL A 659 12.45 -9.76 6.15
C VAL A 659 13.95 -9.61 5.89
N ASN A 660 14.55 -8.49 6.29
CA ASN A 660 15.97 -8.26 6.16
C ASN A 660 16.77 -9.27 6.99
N ALA A 661 16.37 -9.52 8.24
CA ALA A 661 17.04 -10.50 9.09
C ALA A 661 16.96 -11.92 8.51
N GLN A 662 15.82 -12.31 7.92
CA GLN A 662 15.69 -13.63 7.29
C GLN A 662 16.54 -13.76 6.03
N ARG A 663 16.63 -12.72 5.21
CA ARG A 663 17.45 -12.70 4.00
C ARG A 663 18.94 -12.93 4.29
N GLN A 664 19.43 -12.48 5.45
CA GLN A 664 20.83 -12.68 5.85
C GLN A 664 21.15 -14.13 6.24
N LEU A 665 20.15 -15.01 6.39
CA LEU A 665 20.38 -16.42 6.68
C LEU A 665 20.80 -17.17 5.41
N PRO A 666 21.85 -18.01 5.45
CA PRO A 666 22.37 -18.70 4.26
C PRO A 666 21.30 -19.48 3.49
N LEU A 667 20.40 -20.17 4.21
CA LEU A 667 19.33 -20.97 3.63
C LEU A 667 18.37 -20.15 2.75
N ALA A 668 18.19 -18.85 3.03
CA ALA A 668 17.29 -17.99 2.26
C ALA A 668 17.69 -17.90 0.77
N SER A 669 19.00 -17.88 0.50
CA SER A 669 19.56 -17.78 -0.85
C SER A 669 19.22 -18.97 -1.75
N LEU A 670 18.86 -20.14 -1.18
CA LEU A 670 18.47 -21.32 -1.96
C LEU A 670 17.07 -21.20 -2.57
N TRP A 671 16.22 -20.32 -2.03
CA TRP A 671 14.84 -20.13 -2.53
C TRP A 671 14.72 -19.02 -3.58
N GLY A 672 15.65 -18.07 -3.57
CA GLY A 672 15.71 -16.90 -4.44
C GLY A 672 16.79 -15.91 -3.98
N ASP A 673 17.09 -14.93 -4.82
CA ASP A 673 18.10 -13.89 -4.56
C ASP A 673 17.50 -12.60 -3.98
N GLY A 674 16.17 -12.54 -3.84
CA GLY A 674 15.45 -11.36 -3.34
C GLY A 674 15.13 -10.33 -4.43
N THR A 675 15.28 -10.67 -5.72
CA THR A 675 14.95 -9.79 -6.85
C THR A 675 13.55 -10.03 -7.40
N THR A 676 12.91 -11.15 -7.06
CA THR A 676 11.56 -11.47 -7.54
C THR A 676 10.54 -11.58 -6.42
N SER A 677 9.29 -11.28 -6.73
CA SER A 677 8.19 -11.35 -5.77
C SER A 677 6.85 -11.69 -6.42
N SER A 678 5.85 -12.03 -5.62
CA SER A 678 4.47 -12.21 -6.04
C SER A 678 3.50 -11.50 -5.09
N SER A 679 2.27 -11.30 -5.54
CA SER A 679 1.20 -10.81 -4.67
C SER A 679 -0.14 -11.47 -4.94
N ASP A 680 -0.89 -11.74 -3.87
CA ASP A 680 -2.21 -12.36 -3.95
C ASP A 680 -3.17 -11.81 -2.89
N GLY A 681 -4.45 -11.68 -3.29
CA GLY A 681 -5.54 -11.11 -2.51
C GLY A 681 -6.36 -12.19 -1.81
N GLN A 682 -6.21 -12.30 -0.49
CA GLN A 682 -6.97 -13.24 0.31
C GLN A 682 -8.26 -12.61 0.86
N TYR A 683 -9.40 -13.22 0.58
CA TYR A 683 -10.70 -12.76 1.06
C TYR A 683 -11.01 -13.23 2.49
N PHE A 684 -11.47 -12.31 3.34
CA PHE A 684 -11.93 -12.56 4.71
C PHE A 684 -13.38 -12.08 4.87
N PRO A 685 -14.31 -12.94 5.32
CA PRO A 685 -15.71 -12.58 5.50
C PRO A 685 -15.90 -11.56 6.63
N ALA A 686 -16.89 -10.67 6.51
CA ALA A 686 -17.26 -9.73 7.56
C ALA A 686 -18.39 -10.28 8.44
N GLY A 687 -18.17 -10.28 9.75
CA GLY A 687 -19.08 -10.76 10.78
C GLY A 687 -19.65 -9.64 11.66
N GLY A 688 -20.77 -9.92 12.34
CA GLY A 688 -21.38 -9.01 13.31
C GLY A 688 -21.68 -7.61 12.73
N HIS A 689 -21.22 -6.55 13.40
CA HIS A 689 -21.46 -5.17 12.97
C HIS A 689 -20.77 -4.78 11.66
N ALA A 690 -19.65 -5.44 11.30
CA ALA A 690 -18.95 -5.18 10.04
C ALA A 690 -19.78 -5.63 8.83
N LYS A 691 -20.67 -6.62 8.99
CA LYS A 691 -21.58 -7.10 7.94
C LYS A 691 -22.51 -6.00 7.41
N ALA A 692 -22.90 -5.04 8.24
CA ALA A 692 -23.79 -3.95 7.85
C ALA A 692 -23.10 -2.84 7.02
N ILE A 693 -21.76 -2.78 7.05
CA ILE A 693 -20.95 -1.72 6.43
C ILE A 693 -20.09 -2.28 5.28
N GLY A 694 -19.80 -3.58 5.30
CA GLY A 694 -18.91 -4.23 4.35
C GLY A 694 -19.45 -4.28 2.93
N ASP A 695 -18.52 -4.16 1.98
CA ASP A 695 -18.84 -4.22 0.57
C ASP A 695 -19.04 -5.68 0.13
N LEU A 696 -19.96 -5.87 -0.83
CA LEU A 696 -20.20 -7.16 -1.47
C LEU A 696 -19.26 -7.32 -2.66
N ASN A 697 -18.74 -8.53 -2.87
CA ASN A 697 -18.07 -8.90 -4.10
C ASN A 697 -18.75 -10.13 -4.72
N ALA A 698 -19.28 -9.96 -5.93
CA ALA A 698 -19.95 -11.02 -6.67
C ALA A 698 -19.10 -12.29 -6.87
N ARG A 699 -17.76 -12.16 -6.92
CA ARG A 699 -16.81 -13.29 -7.03
C ARG A 699 -16.83 -14.21 -5.80
N TYR A 700 -17.10 -13.66 -4.61
CA TYR A 700 -17.04 -14.39 -3.33
C TYR A 700 -18.43 -14.61 -2.70
N GLY A 701 -19.50 -14.36 -3.46
CA GLY A 701 -20.88 -14.60 -3.03
C GLY A 701 -21.55 -13.42 -2.30
N PRO A 702 -22.68 -13.66 -1.63
CA PRO A 702 -23.52 -12.61 -1.05
C PRO A 702 -23.02 -12.09 0.31
N ASN A 703 -21.95 -12.66 0.86
CA ASN A 703 -21.41 -12.27 2.15
C ASN A 703 -20.45 -11.08 1.96
N PRO A 704 -20.60 -9.98 2.71
CA PRO A 704 -19.66 -8.86 2.68
C PRO A 704 -18.34 -9.25 3.34
N GLY A 705 -17.26 -8.54 3.03
CA GLY A 705 -15.94 -8.83 3.57
C GLY A 705 -14.87 -7.81 3.16
N ALA A 706 -13.61 -8.15 3.41
CA ALA A 706 -12.44 -7.41 2.95
C ALA A 706 -11.44 -8.36 2.30
N LYS A 707 -10.51 -7.83 1.51
CA LYS A 707 -9.37 -8.57 0.99
C LYS A 707 -8.09 -8.07 1.66
N PHE A 708 -7.24 -8.99 2.08
CA PHE A 708 -5.87 -8.70 2.47
C PHE A 708 -4.96 -9.07 1.32
N TYR A 709 -4.32 -8.08 0.72
CA TYR A 709 -3.43 -8.24 -0.42
C TYR A 709 -1.99 -8.27 0.06
N ARG A 710 -1.38 -9.45 0.02
CA ARG A 710 -0.06 -9.73 0.56
C ARG A 710 0.97 -9.78 -0.55
N PHE A 711 2.16 -9.25 -0.27
CA PHE A 711 3.32 -9.29 -1.14
C PHE A 711 4.38 -10.21 -0.52
N THR A 712 4.92 -11.10 -1.35
CA THR A 712 5.77 -12.21 -0.95
C THR A 712 7.03 -12.20 -1.80
N SER A 713 8.21 -12.15 -1.18
CA SER A 713 9.48 -12.36 -1.88
C SER A 713 9.66 -13.83 -2.25
N ASP A 714 10.43 -14.09 -3.29
CA ASP A 714 10.96 -15.41 -3.61
C ASP A 714 11.69 -16.11 -2.45
N GLN A 715 12.18 -15.39 -1.45
CA GLN A 715 12.77 -15.92 -0.22
C GLN A 715 11.75 -16.23 0.89
N TYR A 716 10.44 -16.17 0.58
CA TYR A 716 9.30 -16.36 1.50
C TYR A 716 9.06 -15.26 2.53
N GLY A 717 9.81 -14.16 2.51
CA GLY A 717 9.49 -12.98 3.32
C GLY A 717 8.20 -12.29 2.84
N ALA A 718 7.20 -12.15 3.71
CA ALA A 718 5.98 -11.39 3.40
C ALA A 718 6.21 -9.89 3.69
N PHE A 719 6.78 -9.18 2.72
CA PHE A 719 7.34 -7.84 2.95
C PHE A 719 6.31 -6.70 3.00
N TYR A 720 5.09 -6.91 2.50
CA TYR A 720 4.04 -5.89 2.57
C TYR A 720 2.63 -6.48 2.56
N ILE A 721 1.67 -5.75 3.14
CA ILE A 721 0.27 -6.14 3.15
C ILE A 721 -0.67 -4.93 3.13
N ILE A 722 -1.78 -5.05 2.40
CA ILE A 722 -2.79 -3.99 2.26
C ILE A 722 -4.17 -4.56 2.59
N ALA A 723 -4.92 -3.89 3.46
CA ALA A 723 -6.34 -4.16 3.66
C ALA A 723 -7.18 -3.33 2.65
N MET A 724 -7.95 -4.02 1.81
CA MET A 724 -8.79 -3.38 0.78
C MET A 724 -10.23 -3.88 0.83
N ASN A 725 -11.13 -3.08 0.26
CA ASN A 725 -12.52 -3.49 0.08
C ASN A 725 -12.61 -4.76 -0.77
N ALA A 726 -13.63 -5.58 -0.49
CA ALA A 726 -13.86 -6.80 -1.23
C ALA A 726 -13.96 -6.58 -2.75
N ASN A 727 -14.57 -5.48 -3.20
CA ASN A 727 -14.77 -5.14 -4.61
C ASN A 727 -13.61 -4.38 -5.27
N ALA A 728 -12.57 -4.02 -4.51
CA ALA A 728 -11.46 -3.23 -5.05
C ALA A 728 -10.59 -4.09 -6.00
N SER A 729 -10.12 -3.47 -7.08
CA SER A 729 -9.16 -4.11 -7.99
C SER A 729 -7.78 -4.16 -7.35
N GLU A 730 -7.13 -5.32 -7.39
CA GLU A 730 -5.75 -5.51 -6.88
C GLU A 730 -4.74 -4.71 -7.72
N ALA A 731 -5.00 -4.54 -9.03
CA ALA A 731 -4.13 -3.80 -9.96
C ALA A 731 -3.80 -2.36 -9.52
N ILE A 732 -4.70 -1.73 -8.76
CA ILE A 732 -4.51 -0.36 -8.25
C ILE A 732 -3.43 -0.31 -7.15
N TYR A 733 -3.17 -1.42 -6.47
CA TYR A 733 -2.34 -1.48 -5.28
C TYR A 733 -0.97 -2.14 -5.47
N VAL A 734 -0.68 -2.72 -6.65
CA VAL A 734 0.60 -3.39 -6.94
C VAL A 734 1.79 -2.46 -6.63
N LEU A 735 1.75 -1.23 -7.14
CA LEU A 735 2.83 -0.25 -6.93
C LEU A 735 2.96 0.22 -5.48
N ASP A 736 1.87 0.19 -4.69
CA ASP A 736 1.98 0.52 -3.27
C ASP A 736 2.88 -0.49 -2.55
N GLY A 737 2.72 -1.78 -2.84
CA GLY A 737 3.56 -2.81 -2.22
C GLY A 737 5.00 -2.83 -2.70
N LEU A 738 5.24 -2.50 -3.98
CA LEU A 738 6.58 -2.46 -4.55
C LEU A 738 7.40 -1.24 -4.15
N LEU A 739 6.76 -0.13 -3.76
CA LEU A 739 7.47 1.13 -3.44
C LEU A 739 7.55 1.44 -1.94
N TYR A 740 6.61 0.95 -1.12
CA TYR A 740 6.47 1.40 0.28
C TYR A 740 6.72 0.29 1.32
N HIS A 741 7.41 -0.79 0.95
CA HIS A 741 7.67 -1.91 1.86
C HIS A 741 8.80 -1.67 2.87
N GLY A 742 9.75 -0.79 2.55
CA GLY A 742 10.81 -0.36 3.49
C GLY A 742 11.88 -1.40 3.81
N SER A 743 11.86 -2.58 3.18
CA SER A 743 12.92 -3.60 3.30
C SER A 743 14.02 -3.41 2.25
N ASP A 744 15.13 -4.13 2.41
CA ASP A 744 16.31 -4.02 1.54
C ASP A 744 16.16 -4.85 0.24
N LEU A 745 14.96 -5.38 -0.01
CA LEU A 745 14.65 -6.13 -1.22
C LEU A 745 14.74 -5.21 -2.44
N ALA A 746 15.50 -5.62 -3.45
CA ALA A 746 15.64 -4.94 -4.72
C ALA A 746 14.75 -5.64 -5.74
N ILE A 747 13.43 -5.52 -5.59
CA ILE A 747 12.48 -6.21 -6.47
C ILE A 747 12.57 -5.64 -7.89
N GLU A 748 12.88 -6.49 -8.85
CA GLU A 748 12.92 -6.17 -10.28
C GLU A 748 11.69 -6.75 -10.99
N THR A 749 11.35 -8.01 -10.68
CA THR A 749 10.23 -8.73 -11.29
C THR A 749 9.14 -9.05 -10.28
N HIS A 750 7.88 -8.81 -10.66
CA HIS A 750 6.72 -9.07 -9.82
C HIS A 750 5.64 -9.89 -10.54
N TYR A 751 5.26 -11.02 -9.93
CA TYR A 751 4.24 -11.94 -10.42
C TYR A 751 2.86 -11.61 -9.84
N VAL A 752 1.87 -11.51 -10.70
CA VAL A 752 0.48 -11.26 -10.29
C VAL A 752 -0.49 -12.19 -11.01
N ASP A 753 -1.62 -12.49 -10.37
CA ASP A 753 -2.74 -13.11 -11.06
C ASP A 753 -3.46 -12.09 -11.97
N THR A 754 -4.38 -12.59 -12.82
CA THR A 754 -5.14 -11.73 -13.76
C THR A 754 -5.87 -10.56 -13.08
N GLY A 755 -6.25 -10.70 -11.80
CA GLY A 755 -6.92 -9.65 -11.02
C GLY A 755 -5.99 -8.49 -10.61
N GLY A 756 -4.68 -8.74 -10.57
CA GLY A 756 -3.63 -7.80 -10.20
C GLY A 756 -3.13 -6.94 -11.37
N VAL A 757 -3.76 -6.99 -12.54
CA VAL A 757 -3.29 -6.23 -13.71
C VAL A 757 -4.40 -5.52 -14.48
N SER A 758 -4.09 -4.30 -14.91
CA SER A 758 -4.84 -3.43 -15.81
C SER A 758 -3.87 -2.76 -16.79
N ASP A 759 -4.35 -2.24 -17.91
CA ASP A 759 -3.48 -1.51 -18.87
C ASP A 759 -2.72 -0.38 -18.15
N MET A 760 -3.40 0.39 -17.31
CA MET A 760 -2.80 1.52 -16.59
C MET A 760 -1.75 1.09 -15.57
N SER A 761 -1.99 0.03 -14.80
CA SER A 761 -0.99 -0.49 -13.86
C SER A 761 0.21 -1.07 -14.61
N PHE A 762 0.00 -1.70 -15.76
CA PHE A 762 1.08 -2.24 -16.60
C PHE A 762 2.00 -1.13 -17.08
N ALA A 763 1.40 -0.04 -17.62
CA ALA A 763 2.11 1.15 -18.04
C ALA A 763 2.93 1.78 -16.89
N LEU A 764 2.30 2.03 -15.73
CA LEU A 764 2.99 2.68 -14.63
C LEU A 764 4.11 1.82 -14.04
N CYS A 765 3.93 0.49 -13.92
CA CYS A 765 5.01 -0.37 -13.43
C CYS A 765 6.22 -0.33 -14.37
N HIS A 766 5.99 -0.38 -15.68
CA HIS A 766 7.06 -0.25 -16.67
C HIS A 766 7.78 1.11 -16.57
N LEU A 767 7.04 2.22 -16.49
CA LEU A 767 7.62 3.57 -16.37
C LEU A 767 8.40 3.78 -15.06
N VAL A 768 7.99 3.12 -13.98
CA VAL A 768 8.64 3.16 -12.67
C VAL A 768 9.89 2.25 -12.63
N GLY A 769 9.97 1.25 -13.50
CA GLY A 769 11.11 0.34 -13.63
C GLY A 769 10.89 -1.09 -13.15
N PHE A 770 9.64 -1.51 -12.93
CA PHE A 770 9.31 -2.88 -12.54
C PHE A 770 8.83 -3.70 -13.73
N GLN A 771 9.29 -4.95 -13.81
CA GLN A 771 8.75 -5.94 -14.75
C GLN A 771 7.56 -6.68 -14.10
N ILE A 772 6.34 -6.39 -14.55
CA ILE A 772 5.15 -7.15 -14.11
C ILE A 772 4.94 -8.33 -15.04
N VAL A 773 4.86 -9.53 -14.46
CA VAL A 773 4.61 -10.78 -15.18
C VAL A 773 3.26 -11.35 -14.71
N PRO A 774 2.14 -11.00 -15.39
CA PRO A 774 0.84 -11.49 -15.01
C PRO A 774 0.55 -12.91 -15.54
N ARG A 775 0.05 -13.80 -14.67
CA ARG A 775 -0.59 -15.06 -15.08
C ARG A 775 -1.99 -14.77 -15.64
N LEU A 776 -2.05 -14.44 -16.94
CA LEU A 776 -3.28 -14.06 -17.63
C LEU A 776 -4.18 -15.26 -17.94
N ARG A 777 -5.43 -15.23 -17.47
CA ARG A 777 -6.51 -16.13 -17.87
C ARG A 777 -7.19 -15.61 -19.15
N GLY A 778 -7.76 -16.54 -19.93
CA GLY A 778 -8.54 -16.22 -21.13
C GLY A 778 -7.68 -15.63 -22.24
N LEU A 779 -6.51 -16.21 -22.52
CA LEU A 779 -5.56 -15.71 -23.53
C LEU A 779 -6.20 -15.55 -24.92
N LYS A 780 -7.15 -16.42 -25.29
CA LYS A 780 -7.94 -16.35 -26.53
C LYS A 780 -8.70 -15.03 -26.73
N ASP A 781 -9.08 -14.36 -25.65
CA ASP A 781 -9.85 -13.11 -25.69
C ASP A 781 -8.94 -11.87 -25.65
N ARG A 782 -7.61 -12.05 -25.59
CA ARG A 782 -6.63 -10.96 -25.51
C ARG A 782 -6.20 -10.54 -26.90
N LYS A 783 -6.27 -9.23 -27.16
CA LYS A 783 -5.86 -8.63 -28.42
C LYS A 783 -4.46 -8.04 -28.35
N LEU A 784 -3.74 -8.12 -29.46
CA LEU A 784 -2.48 -7.42 -29.74
C LEU A 784 -2.80 -6.07 -30.37
N TYR A 785 -2.12 -5.02 -29.92
CA TYR A 785 -2.35 -3.64 -30.33
C TYR A 785 -1.10 -3.14 -31.06
N LEU A 786 -1.24 -2.80 -32.34
CA LEU A 786 -0.14 -2.37 -33.20
C LEU A 786 -0.07 -0.85 -33.34
N PHE A 787 1.10 -0.35 -33.74
CA PHE A 787 1.26 1.05 -34.09
C PHE A 787 0.53 1.34 -35.42
N PRO A 788 0.02 2.58 -35.62
CA PRO A 788 -0.59 2.97 -36.88
C PRO A 788 0.33 2.73 -38.08
N GLY A 789 -0.16 1.98 -39.08
CA GLY A 789 0.57 1.65 -40.30
C GLY A 789 1.37 0.34 -40.25
N ASP A 790 1.48 -0.32 -39.10
CA ASP A 790 2.11 -1.64 -39.00
C ASP A 790 1.14 -2.75 -39.42
N THR A 791 1.66 -3.73 -40.17
CA THR A 791 0.91 -4.91 -40.62
C THR A 791 1.28 -6.12 -39.77
N PRO A 792 0.30 -6.85 -39.18
CA PRO A 792 0.61 -8.08 -38.46
C PRO A 792 1.09 -9.20 -39.40
N PRO A 793 1.90 -10.14 -38.89
CA PRO A 793 2.09 -11.43 -39.56
C PRO A 793 0.75 -12.14 -39.81
N GLU A 794 0.62 -12.82 -40.94
CA GLU A 794 -0.67 -13.40 -41.41
C GLU A 794 -1.29 -14.38 -40.40
N ASN A 795 -0.46 -15.24 -39.80
CA ASN A 795 -0.89 -16.21 -38.78
C ASN A 795 -1.29 -15.58 -37.43
N LEU A 796 -1.03 -14.28 -37.22
CA LEU A 796 -1.39 -13.53 -36.02
C LEU A 796 -2.52 -12.50 -36.26
N ALA A 797 -2.95 -12.31 -37.51
CA ALA A 797 -3.90 -11.25 -37.87
C ALA A 797 -5.23 -11.32 -37.09
N SER A 798 -5.72 -12.52 -36.77
CA SER A 798 -6.96 -12.72 -35.99
C SER A 798 -6.87 -12.24 -34.53
N LEU A 799 -5.65 -12.09 -34.01
CA LEU A 799 -5.36 -11.66 -32.63
C LEU A 799 -5.21 -10.15 -32.50
N VAL A 800 -5.17 -9.40 -33.61
CA VAL A 800 -5.00 -7.94 -33.57
C VAL A 800 -6.31 -7.23 -33.25
N GLY A 801 -6.21 -6.20 -32.41
CA GLY A 801 -7.30 -5.30 -32.03
C GLY A 801 -7.22 -3.95 -32.77
N GLU A 802 -7.86 -2.93 -32.19
CA GLU A 802 -7.74 -1.56 -32.70
C GLU A 802 -6.30 -1.03 -32.60
N PRO A 803 -5.86 -0.14 -33.52
CA PRO A 803 -4.53 0.45 -33.46
C PRO A 803 -4.36 1.37 -32.24
N ILE A 804 -3.11 1.49 -31.79
CA ILE A 804 -2.72 2.38 -30.68
C ILE A 804 -2.88 3.84 -31.10
N ASN A 805 -3.42 4.68 -30.21
CA ASN A 805 -3.48 6.12 -30.45
C ASN A 805 -2.17 6.81 -29.99
N VAL A 806 -1.20 6.87 -30.90
CA VAL A 806 0.12 7.45 -30.64
C VAL A 806 0.06 8.95 -30.33
N GLU A 807 -0.76 9.71 -31.09
CA GLU A 807 -0.90 11.16 -30.89
C GLU A 807 -1.42 11.52 -29.50
N ARG A 808 -2.28 10.69 -28.94
CA ARG A 808 -2.75 10.86 -27.56
C ARG A 808 -1.64 10.68 -26.53
N ILE A 809 -0.75 9.70 -26.74
CA ILE A 809 0.40 9.48 -25.87
C ILE A 809 1.33 10.70 -25.94
N LYS A 810 1.65 11.16 -27.15
CA LYS A 810 2.48 12.36 -27.38
C LYS A 810 1.89 13.61 -26.70
N ALA A 811 0.60 13.85 -26.88
CA ALA A 811 -0.08 15.01 -26.32
C ALA A 811 -0.12 15.05 -24.77
N ASN A 812 -0.01 13.89 -24.10
CA ASN A 812 -0.07 13.77 -22.64
C ASN A 812 1.26 13.32 -22.02
N TRP A 813 2.36 13.30 -22.78
CA TRP A 813 3.61 12.72 -22.33
C TRP A 813 4.19 13.43 -21.11
N ASN A 814 4.21 14.77 -21.11
CA ASN A 814 4.68 15.56 -19.97
C ASN A 814 3.85 15.27 -18.69
N ASP A 815 2.53 15.12 -18.82
CA ASP A 815 1.66 14.76 -17.69
C ASP A 815 1.93 13.34 -17.17
N ILE A 816 2.27 12.40 -18.07
CA ILE A 816 2.71 11.05 -17.71
C ILE A 816 4.03 11.12 -16.93
N LEU A 817 5.03 11.85 -17.42
CA LEU A 817 6.32 12.02 -16.74
C LEU A 817 6.14 12.67 -15.35
N ARG A 818 5.28 13.70 -15.26
CA ARG A 818 4.97 14.37 -13.99
C ARG A 818 4.26 13.43 -13.01
N LEU A 819 3.34 12.59 -13.50
CA LEU A 819 2.66 11.57 -12.69
C LEU A 819 3.65 10.54 -12.14
N VAL A 820 4.54 10.00 -12.96
CA VAL A 820 5.54 9.00 -12.53
C VAL A 820 6.53 9.61 -11.56
N THR A 821 6.99 10.83 -11.81
CA THR A 821 7.87 11.58 -10.89
C THR A 821 7.20 11.81 -9.55
N THR A 822 5.90 12.15 -9.55
CA THR A 822 5.09 12.27 -8.32
C THR A 822 5.07 10.95 -7.56
N ILE A 823 4.82 9.82 -8.23
CA ILE A 823 4.82 8.49 -7.62
C ILE A 823 6.18 8.16 -6.98
N ARG A 824 7.28 8.40 -7.72
CA ARG A 824 8.65 8.13 -7.26
C ARG A 824 9.10 9.05 -6.13
N SER A 825 8.54 10.25 -6.03
CA SER A 825 8.81 11.19 -4.93
C SER A 825 8.23 10.76 -3.58
N GLY A 826 7.31 9.78 -3.55
CA GLY A 826 6.70 9.30 -2.32
C GLY A 826 5.67 10.23 -1.68
N GLN A 827 5.32 11.35 -2.33
CA GLN A 827 4.38 12.34 -1.77
C GLN A 827 2.93 11.80 -1.68
N VAL A 828 2.53 10.95 -2.63
CA VAL A 828 1.17 10.40 -2.72
C VAL A 828 1.25 8.92 -3.08
N ARG A 829 0.45 8.07 -2.41
CA ARG A 829 0.37 6.64 -2.74
C ARG A 829 -0.14 6.41 -4.17
N PRO A 830 0.51 5.56 -4.97
CA PRO A 830 0.08 5.18 -6.32
C PRO A 830 -1.39 4.78 -6.38
N SER A 831 -1.88 4.01 -5.41
CA SER A 831 -3.27 3.56 -5.35
C SER A 831 -4.27 4.71 -5.29
N THR A 832 -3.92 5.84 -4.66
CA THR A 832 -4.79 7.03 -4.62
C THR A 832 -4.92 7.66 -6.00
N LEU A 833 -3.82 7.75 -6.75
CA LEU A 833 -3.78 8.27 -8.11
C LEU A 833 -4.48 7.32 -9.08
N LEU A 834 -4.15 6.03 -9.04
CA LEU A 834 -4.72 4.99 -9.89
C LEU A 834 -6.23 4.79 -9.66
N ALA A 835 -6.71 4.90 -8.42
CA ALA A 835 -8.15 4.84 -8.13
C ALA A 835 -8.91 6.00 -8.80
N LYS A 836 -8.35 7.23 -8.78
CA LYS A 836 -8.93 8.39 -9.47
C LYS A 836 -8.86 8.25 -10.98
N LEU A 837 -7.68 7.86 -11.49
CA LEU A 837 -7.46 7.67 -12.92
C LEU A 837 -8.37 6.58 -13.52
N SER A 838 -8.59 5.50 -12.77
CA SER A 838 -9.50 4.42 -13.18
C SER A 838 -10.97 4.86 -13.18
N ALA A 839 -11.33 5.80 -12.32
CA ALA A 839 -12.67 6.33 -12.21
C ALA A 839 -12.97 7.45 -13.22
N PHE A 840 -11.95 8.07 -13.82
CA PHE A 840 -12.15 9.11 -14.84
C PHE A 840 -13.03 8.61 -15.99
N PRO A 841 -13.86 9.49 -16.57
CA PRO A 841 -14.64 9.14 -17.76
C PRO A 841 -13.71 8.71 -18.90
N ARG A 842 -14.24 7.98 -19.90
CA ARG A 842 -13.53 7.60 -21.13
C ARG A 842 -13.06 8.78 -21.99
N GLN A 843 -13.02 10.00 -21.46
CA GLN A 843 -12.65 11.25 -22.14
C GLN A 843 -11.43 11.93 -21.49
N ASN A 844 -10.93 11.45 -20.34
CA ASN A 844 -9.73 12.03 -19.73
C ASN A 844 -8.47 11.63 -20.54
N GLY A 845 -7.75 12.62 -21.07
CA GLY A 845 -6.60 12.43 -21.93
C GLY A 845 -5.49 11.59 -21.29
N LEU A 846 -5.06 11.95 -20.08
CA LEU A 846 -4.01 11.26 -19.33
C LEU A 846 -4.38 9.79 -19.05
N ALA A 847 -5.59 9.52 -18.56
CA ALA A 847 -6.02 8.15 -18.27
C ALA A 847 -6.11 7.28 -19.53
N LEU A 848 -6.56 7.86 -20.64
CA LEU A 848 -6.58 7.18 -21.93
C LEU A 848 -5.17 6.94 -22.50
N ALA A 849 -4.28 7.93 -22.40
CA ALA A 849 -2.89 7.80 -22.82
C ALA A 849 -2.16 6.68 -22.06
N LEU A 850 -2.35 6.59 -20.74
CA LEU A 850 -1.83 5.48 -19.92
C LEU A 850 -2.42 4.12 -20.31
N ARG A 851 -3.68 4.05 -20.74
CA ARG A 851 -4.26 2.80 -21.26
C ARG A 851 -3.65 2.40 -22.60
N ASP A 852 -3.44 3.36 -23.51
CA ASP A 852 -2.80 3.11 -24.79
C ASP A 852 -1.33 2.69 -24.61
N LEU A 853 -0.61 3.30 -23.66
CA LEU A 853 0.72 2.86 -23.24
C LEU A 853 0.70 1.43 -22.68
N GLY A 854 -0.24 1.14 -21.78
CA GLY A 854 -0.41 -0.20 -21.22
C GLY A 854 -0.72 -1.28 -22.26
N ARG A 855 -1.44 -0.92 -23.32
CA ARG A 855 -1.71 -1.80 -24.47
C ARG A 855 -0.44 -2.09 -25.26
N ILE A 856 0.45 -1.11 -25.46
CA ILE A 856 1.79 -1.33 -26.03
C ILE A 856 2.52 -2.36 -25.18
N ASN A 857 2.68 -2.09 -23.88
CA ASN A 857 3.45 -2.95 -22.99
C ASN A 857 2.87 -4.38 -22.91
N ARG A 858 1.54 -4.53 -22.87
CA ARG A 858 0.90 -5.85 -22.93
C ARG A 858 1.16 -6.57 -24.26
N SER A 859 1.13 -5.85 -25.37
CA SER A 859 1.35 -6.43 -26.71
C SER A 859 2.80 -6.85 -26.92
N ILE A 860 3.75 -6.23 -26.20
CA ILE A 860 5.15 -6.67 -26.12
C ILE A 860 5.29 -7.88 -25.19
N PHE A 861 4.61 -7.87 -24.04
CA PHE A 861 4.66 -8.96 -23.06
C PHE A 861 4.09 -10.28 -23.58
N LEU A 862 2.97 -10.25 -24.30
CA LEU A 862 2.29 -11.48 -24.74
C LEU A 862 3.17 -12.39 -25.61
N PRO A 863 3.87 -11.89 -26.64
CA PRO A 863 4.88 -12.66 -27.38
C PRO A 863 5.95 -13.27 -26.47
N GLN A 864 6.52 -12.51 -25.53
CA GLN A 864 7.52 -13.02 -24.59
C GLN A 864 6.94 -14.15 -23.72
N TRP A 865 5.71 -13.98 -23.25
CA TRP A 865 5.00 -14.97 -22.44
C TRP A 865 4.75 -16.29 -23.19
N TRP A 866 4.39 -16.23 -24.47
CA TRP A 866 4.17 -17.43 -25.29
C TRP A 866 5.48 -18.13 -25.69
N GLN A 867 6.53 -17.38 -25.94
CA GLN A 867 7.83 -17.93 -26.35
C GLN A 867 8.64 -18.51 -25.19
N ASN A 868 8.47 -18.00 -23.96
CA ASN A 868 9.36 -18.32 -22.84
C ASN A 868 8.70 -19.27 -21.81
N PRO A 869 8.97 -20.59 -21.85
CA PRO A 869 8.46 -21.54 -20.84
C PRO A 869 9.04 -21.29 -19.44
N GLU A 870 10.27 -20.81 -19.33
CA GLU A 870 10.90 -20.51 -18.04
C GLU A 870 10.20 -19.36 -17.31
N MET A 871 9.85 -18.29 -18.02
CA MET A 871 9.06 -17.18 -17.47
C MET A 871 7.72 -17.68 -16.90
N ARG A 872 7.06 -18.62 -17.60
CA ARG A 872 5.80 -19.22 -17.13
C ARG A 872 5.99 -20.11 -15.90
N ARG A 873 7.07 -20.88 -15.85
CA ARG A 873 7.46 -21.69 -14.68
C ARG A 873 7.74 -20.79 -13.48
N ASN A 874 8.52 -19.74 -13.66
CA ASN A 874 8.89 -18.80 -12.60
C ASN A 874 7.66 -18.05 -12.06
N ALA A 875 6.77 -17.58 -12.93
CA ALA A 875 5.51 -16.96 -12.52
C ALA A 875 4.61 -17.93 -11.74
N THR A 876 4.54 -19.19 -12.18
CA THR A 876 3.77 -20.22 -11.46
C THR A 876 4.38 -20.52 -10.10
N ALA A 877 5.70 -20.68 -10.01
CA ALA A 877 6.41 -20.89 -8.75
C ALA A 877 6.22 -19.72 -7.77
N GLY A 878 6.36 -18.48 -8.25
CA GLY A 878 6.13 -17.28 -7.45
C GLY A 878 4.71 -17.19 -6.90
N LEU A 879 3.69 -17.45 -7.72
CA LEU A 879 2.29 -17.43 -7.28
C LEU A 879 1.97 -18.59 -6.32
N ASN A 880 2.54 -19.78 -6.52
CA ASN A 880 2.40 -20.90 -5.59
C ASN A 880 2.99 -20.59 -4.20
N LYS A 881 4.06 -19.78 -4.11
CA LYS A 881 4.61 -19.31 -2.84
C LYS A 881 3.59 -18.44 -2.08
N SER A 882 2.94 -17.48 -2.77
CA SER A 882 1.88 -16.66 -2.15
C SER A 882 0.65 -17.47 -1.74
N GLU A 883 0.24 -18.47 -2.54
CA GLU A 883 -0.86 -19.38 -2.18
C GLU A 883 -0.53 -20.22 -0.93
N SER A 884 0.72 -20.69 -0.81
CA SER A 884 1.20 -21.43 0.37
C SER A 884 1.19 -20.55 1.62
N GLN A 885 1.64 -19.29 1.52
CA GLN A 885 1.54 -18.33 2.62
C GLN A 885 0.09 -18.05 3.02
N ASN A 886 -0.83 -17.97 2.07
CA ASN A 886 -2.26 -17.80 2.35
C ASN A 886 -2.85 -18.98 3.15
N THR A 887 -2.26 -20.17 3.03
CA THR A 887 -2.64 -21.34 3.85
C THR A 887 -2.20 -21.16 5.30
N LEU A 888 -0.94 -20.76 5.54
CA LEU A 888 -0.46 -20.41 6.89
C LEU A 888 -1.28 -19.26 7.50
N ALA A 889 -1.60 -18.24 6.70
CA ALA A 889 -2.39 -17.10 7.14
C ALA A 889 -3.78 -17.51 7.67
N ARG A 890 -4.44 -18.48 7.01
CA ARG A 890 -5.72 -19.03 7.49
C ARG A 890 -5.57 -19.80 8.80
N ALA A 891 -4.46 -20.54 8.96
CA ALA A 891 -4.20 -21.29 10.19
C ALA A 891 -3.99 -20.35 11.39
N LEU A 892 -3.35 -19.19 11.18
CA LEU A 892 -3.14 -18.17 12.21
C LEU A 892 -4.40 -17.34 12.49
N PHE A 893 -5.18 -17.00 11.45
CA PHE A 893 -6.36 -16.15 11.55
C PHE A 893 -7.64 -16.93 11.88
N PHE A 894 -7.60 -17.78 12.91
CA PHE A 894 -8.68 -18.73 13.22
C PHE A 894 -9.76 -18.18 14.15
N ASN A 895 -9.44 -17.19 15.00
CA ASN A 895 -10.43 -16.66 15.95
C ASN A 895 -11.57 -15.92 15.22
N ARG A 896 -12.74 -15.87 15.89
CA ARG A 896 -13.97 -15.30 15.33
C ARG A 896 -14.39 -15.97 14.02
N LEU A 897 -14.08 -17.27 13.86
CA LEU A 897 -14.34 -18.04 12.63
C LEU A 897 -13.64 -17.47 11.39
N GLY A 898 -12.53 -16.75 11.59
CA GLY A 898 -11.85 -16.01 10.51
C GLY A 898 -12.62 -14.79 10.01
N GLU A 899 -13.70 -14.37 10.68
CA GLU A 899 -14.49 -13.21 10.31
C GLU A 899 -13.87 -11.90 10.83
N LEU A 900 -13.87 -10.89 9.98
CA LEU A 900 -13.55 -9.52 10.35
C LEU A 900 -14.77 -8.87 11.01
N ARG A 901 -14.58 -8.38 12.24
CA ARG A 901 -15.64 -7.66 13.00
C ARG A 901 -15.39 -6.17 13.13
N ASP A 902 -14.22 -5.71 12.66
CA ASP A 902 -13.77 -4.34 12.75
C ASP A 902 -14.51 -3.41 11.77
N ARG A 903 -14.86 -2.21 12.25
CA ARG A 903 -15.68 -1.23 11.51
C ARG A 903 -14.85 -0.28 10.64
N THR A 904 -13.59 -0.05 11.00
CA THR A 904 -12.71 0.92 10.35
C THR A 904 -11.65 0.20 9.54
N PHE A 905 -11.20 0.83 8.45
CA PHE A 905 -10.07 0.32 7.67
C PHE A 905 -8.78 0.28 8.48
N GLU A 906 -8.56 1.25 9.39
CA GLU A 906 -7.39 1.28 10.27
C GLU A 906 -7.30 0.01 11.12
N SER A 907 -8.41 -0.40 11.76
CA SER A 907 -8.42 -1.63 12.56
C SER A 907 -8.28 -2.89 11.69
N GLN A 908 -8.86 -2.91 10.49
CA GLN A 908 -8.64 -4.01 9.53
C GLN A 908 -7.19 -4.10 9.08
N PHE A 909 -6.54 -2.95 8.86
CA PHE A 909 -5.14 -2.85 8.54
C PHE A 909 -4.28 -3.41 9.69
N TYR A 910 -4.52 -3.03 10.96
CA TYR A 910 -3.76 -3.59 12.09
C TYR A 910 -3.91 -5.11 12.19
N ARG A 911 -5.11 -5.68 11.96
CA ARG A 911 -5.30 -7.14 11.86
C ARG A 911 -4.46 -7.75 10.75
N ALA A 912 -4.48 -7.15 9.55
CA ALA A 912 -3.73 -7.64 8.41
C ALA A 912 -2.21 -7.59 8.68
N SER A 913 -1.69 -6.46 9.16
CA SER A 913 -0.27 -6.29 9.47
C SER A 913 0.19 -7.15 10.64
N GLY A 914 -0.60 -7.28 11.71
CA GLY A 914 -0.33 -8.23 12.79
C GLY A 914 -0.21 -9.65 12.26
N LEU A 915 -1.14 -10.08 11.41
CA LEU A 915 -1.13 -11.42 10.80
C LEU A 915 0.13 -11.62 9.95
N ASN A 916 0.47 -10.62 9.15
CA ASN A 916 1.66 -10.65 8.30
C ASN A 916 2.96 -10.67 9.12
N LEU A 917 2.96 -10.08 10.31
CA LEU A 917 4.14 -10.03 11.18
C LEU A 917 4.36 -11.40 11.83
N LEU A 918 3.28 -12.07 12.25
CA LEU A 918 3.34 -13.46 12.73
C LEU A 918 3.88 -14.40 11.65
N ILE A 919 3.45 -14.23 10.39
CA ILE A 919 3.98 -15.00 9.27
C ILE A 919 5.49 -14.77 9.13
N ASN A 920 5.96 -13.52 9.12
CA ASN A 920 7.38 -13.24 9.01
C ASN A 920 8.19 -13.76 10.20
N ALA A 921 7.66 -13.70 11.42
CA ALA A 921 8.31 -14.27 12.60
C ALA A 921 8.46 -15.80 12.48
N ILE A 922 7.40 -16.49 12.03
CA ILE A 922 7.44 -17.94 11.78
C ILE A 922 8.43 -18.27 10.66
N VAL A 923 8.42 -17.52 9.56
CA VAL A 923 9.34 -17.72 8.43
C VAL A 923 10.79 -17.55 8.89
N TYR A 924 11.11 -16.46 9.59
CA TYR A 924 12.46 -16.23 10.14
C TYR A 924 12.89 -17.34 11.09
N TRP A 925 12.05 -17.68 12.07
CA TRP A 925 12.35 -18.73 13.05
C TRP A 925 12.55 -20.08 12.36
N ASN A 926 11.66 -20.47 11.44
CA ASN A 926 11.81 -21.72 10.71
C ASN A 926 13.07 -21.74 9.84
N THR A 927 13.40 -20.64 9.14
CA THR A 927 14.66 -20.57 8.36
C THR A 927 15.87 -20.80 9.27
N LEU A 928 15.89 -20.22 10.47
CA LEU A 928 16.96 -20.38 11.45
C LEU A 928 17.13 -21.84 11.93
N TYR A 929 16.03 -22.56 12.14
CA TYR A 929 16.07 -23.94 12.67
C TYR A 929 16.13 -25.02 11.58
N LEU A 930 15.76 -24.72 10.33
CA LEU A 930 15.85 -25.67 9.22
C LEU A 930 17.31 -26.01 8.87
N GLU A 931 18.21 -25.03 8.91
CA GLU A 931 19.63 -25.23 8.61
C GLU A 931 20.32 -26.26 9.54
N PRO A 932 20.26 -26.14 10.88
CA PRO A 932 20.80 -27.16 11.77
C PRO A 932 20.05 -28.49 11.66
N ALA A 933 18.75 -28.48 11.32
CA ALA A 933 17.98 -29.71 11.10
C ALA A 933 18.47 -30.48 9.86
N PHE A 934 18.79 -29.80 8.76
CA PHE A 934 19.44 -30.44 7.60
C PHE A 934 20.82 -30.97 7.93
N ALA A 935 21.61 -30.22 8.72
CA ALA A 935 22.93 -30.66 9.17
C ALA A 935 22.86 -31.93 10.05
N GLU A 936 21.85 -32.04 10.93
CA GLU A 936 21.61 -33.27 11.71
C GLU A 936 21.20 -34.44 10.81
N LEU A 937 20.27 -34.24 9.87
CA LEU A 937 19.86 -35.30 8.94
C LEU A 937 21.03 -35.82 8.09
N ASN A 938 21.92 -34.94 7.63
CA ASN A 938 23.16 -35.35 6.95
C ASN A 938 24.07 -36.18 7.86
N ARG A 939 24.20 -35.81 9.15
CA ARG A 939 24.97 -36.58 10.15
C ARG A 939 24.35 -37.97 10.41
N GLU A 940 23.03 -38.08 10.31
CA GLU A 940 22.29 -39.35 10.39
C GLU A 940 22.32 -40.16 9.07
N GLY A 941 23.03 -39.69 8.04
CA GLY A 941 23.18 -40.38 6.75
C GLY A 941 22.01 -40.14 5.76
N ILE A 942 21.10 -39.22 6.06
CA ILE A 942 20.01 -38.82 5.17
C ILE A 942 20.48 -37.65 4.30
N ALA A 943 20.70 -37.89 3.01
CA ALA A 943 21.22 -36.88 2.10
C ALA A 943 20.25 -35.69 1.93
N THR A 944 20.76 -34.48 2.12
CA THR A 944 20.02 -33.21 1.92
C THR A 944 20.70 -32.33 0.85
N PRO A 945 20.68 -32.75 -0.43
CA PRO A 945 21.28 -31.96 -1.50
C PRO A 945 20.52 -30.62 -1.67
N PRO A 946 21.22 -29.51 -2.03
CA PRO A 946 20.59 -28.20 -2.21
C PRO A 946 19.39 -28.20 -3.17
N ASP A 947 19.44 -29.05 -4.21
CA ASP A 947 18.34 -29.21 -5.17
C ASP A 947 17.04 -29.77 -4.58
N LEU A 948 17.11 -30.50 -3.47
CA LEU A 948 15.92 -30.94 -2.73
C LEU A 948 15.54 -29.92 -1.65
N VAL A 949 16.53 -29.31 -0.99
CA VAL A 949 16.32 -28.31 0.08
C VAL A 949 15.55 -27.09 -0.44
N LYS A 950 15.83 -26.62 -1.67
CA LYS A 950 15.10 -25.50 -2.28
C LYS A 950 13.59 -25.71 -2.43
N HIS A 951 13.12 -26.96 -2.37
CA HIS A 951 11.69 -27.29 -2.41
C HIS A 951 11.03 -27.30 -1.02
N ILE A 952 11.81 -27.29 0.07
CA ILE A 952 11.29 -27.30 1.44
C ILE A 952 11.07 -25.84 1.88
N THR A 953 9.82 -25.52 2.21
CA THR A 953 9.41 -24.14 2.51
C THR A 953 9.55 -23.84 4.01
N PRO A 954 9.90 -22.60 4.41
CA PRO A 954 9.96 -22.19 5.82
C PRO A 954 8.57 -21.89 6.40
N LEU A 955 7.50 -22.40 5.78
CA LEU A 955 6.12 -22.08 6.14
C LEU A 955 5.49 -23.12 7.07
N GLY A 956 6.17 -24.20 7.46
CA GLY A 956 5.60 -25.23 8.35
C GLY A 956 5.21 -24.67 9.73
N TRP A 957 4.09 -25.12 10.29
CA TRP A 957 3.60 -24.66 11.60
C TRP A 957 3.12 -25.77 12.54
N GLN A 958 3.28 -27.05 12.16
CA GLN A 958 2.78 -28.17 12.98
C GLN A 958 3.50 -28.30 14.32
N HIS A 959 4.75 -27.85 14.40
CA HIS A 959 5.54 -27.78 15.63
C HIS A 959 5.22 -26.54 16.49
N ILE A 960 4.35 -25.64 16.03
CA ILE A 960 4.04 -24.38 16.70
C ILE A 960 2.65 -24.47 17.34
N SER A 961 2.58 -24.33 18.67
CA SER A 961 1.30 -24.23 19.38
C SER A 961 0.68 -22.84 19.20
N LEU A 962 -0.42 -22.80 18.44
CA LEU A 962 -1.17 -21.58 18.10
C LEU A 962 -2.37 -21.32 19.04
N THR A 963 -2.74 -22.28 19.89
CA THR A 963 -3.91 -22.24 20.77
C THR A 963 -3.51 -22.59 22.21
N GLY A 964 -4.37 -22.24 23.18
CA GLY A 964 -4.12 -22.39 24.61
C GLY A 964 -3.95 -21.04 25.31
N ASP A 965 -3.43 -21.06 26.53
CA ASP A 965 -3.08 -19.85 27.28
C ASP A 965 -1.81 -19.22 26.69
N TYR A 966 -1.82 -17.90 26.52
CA TYR A 966 -0.69 -17.15 25.95
C TYR A 966 0.25 -16.71 27.06
N ILE A 967 1.15 -17.64 27.42
CA ILE A 967 2.15 -17.46 28.46
C ILE A 967 3.50 -17.14 27.82
N TRP A 968 4.17 -16.12 28.34
CA TRP A 968 5.49 -15.67 27.89
C TRP A 968 6.57 -16.26 28.80
N THR A 969 7.41 -17.15 28.27
CA THR A 969 8.53 -17.74 29.04
C THR A 969 9.86 -17.21 28.52
N SER A 970 10.60 -16.51 29.36
CA SER A 970 11.93 -16.02 29.03
C SER A 970 12.90 -17.20 28.94
N THR A 971 13.73 -17.23 27.88
CA THR A 971 14.87 -18.13 27.79
C THR A 971 16.11 -17.38 28.29
N GLU A 972 16.93 -18.01 29.14
CA GLU A 972 18.16 -17.37 29.68
C GLU A 972 19.33 -17.37 28.67
N SER A 973 19.22 -18.09 27.56
CA SER A 973 20.25 -18.20 26.51
C SER A 973 19.71 -17.81 25.12
N LEU A 974 20.58 -17.20 24.31
CA LEU A 974 20.40 -16.96 22.88
C LEU A 974 20.78 -18.18 22.02
N ASP A 975 21.11 -19.32 22.62
CA ASP A 975 21.36 -20.55 21.88
C ASP A 975 20.08 -21.09 21.25
N LEU A 976 20.22 -21.89 20.19
CA LEU A 976 19.09 -22.58 19.59
C LEU A 976 18.56 -23.66 20.53
N ARG A 977 17.23 -23.82 20.56
CA ARG A 977 16.59 -24.95 21.23
C ARG A 977 17.10 -26.28 20.65
N PRO A 978 17.23 -27.33 21.47
CA PRO A 978 17.63 -28.65 20.98
C PRO A 978 16.61 -29.18 19.97
N LEU A 979 17.12 -29.73 18.85
CA LEU A 979 16.30 -30.42 17.86
C LEU A 979 15.64 -31.67 18.46
N ARG A 980 14.42 -31.98 18.00
CA ARG A 980 13.72 -33.20 18.39
C ARG A 980 14.41 -34.43 17.80
N ARG A 981 14.55 -35.47 18.61
CA ARG A 981 14.92 -36.81 18.16
C ARG A 981 13.65 -37.65 18.00
N GLU A 982 13.57 -38.47 16.97
CA GLU A 982 12.55 -39.52 16.87
C GLU A 982 12.79 -40.51 18.01
N THR A 983 12.03 -40.36 19.10
CA THR A 983 11.89 -41.43 20.09
C THR A 983 11.01 -42.51 19.47
N SER A 984 11.61 -43.64 19.11
CA SER A 984 10.88 -44.86 18.80
C SER A 984 9.96 -45.19 19.98
N ILE A 985 8.69 -45.51 19.71
CA ILE A 985 7.76 -46.01 20.73
C ILE A 985 8.29 -47.29 21.39
N LEU A 986 9.22 -48.02 20.75
CA LEU A 986 9.89 -49.19 21.34
C LEU A 986 11.04 -48.81 22.30
N ALA A 987 11.41 -47.53 22.37
CA ALA A 987 12.49 -47.01 23.21
C ALA A 987 11.98 -46.12 24.37
N ALA A 988 10.67 -45.89 24.46
CA ALA A 988 9.99 -45.20 25.56
C ALA A 988 9.19 -46.22 26.39
#